data_AF-A0A847C4K5-F1
#
_entry.id   AF-A0A847C4K5-F1
#
_cell.length_a   1.000
_cell.length_b   1.000
_cell.length_c   1.000
_cell.angle_alpha   90.00
_cell.angle_beta   90.00
_cell.angle_gamma   90.00
#
_symmetry.space_group_name_H-M   'P 1'
#
loop_
_entity.id
_entity.type
_entity.pdbx_description
1 polymer ?
#
loop_
_entity_poly.entity_id
_entity_poly.type
_entity_poly.pdbx_seq_one_letter_code
_entity_poly.pdbx_strand_id
1 'polypeptide(L)'
;MAKKRPNILKLATKISLECLSYTGVTYNDPEYKILEPIVDDDMCAVMMHMRLEKNYTPEDVAKRAKKDVAFVAEQLKKLQDVGVLRVRIIDGVTHYFYPIWVPGIMEGILAVREQGDKYPVLGECFEEYTRRRLGFVIPMLNEGKTGMMLMRVMPVMSAIESDKRTASYDEVATLIENAKAISVGACSCRRARRLMGEGCGHLEDDICMYLNDDAINFSQMGEHRLISKEEAYEVLKRAEDNGLVHEINQAQGFDNVTAICNCCGCSCFALRISSYFRSSNAIRSNYLPRVDKDKCVACGLCVEHCQTNALRLGQKHCINDSTISDAYDTNVSIPWDKNTYNVDYRTNRTNVMESGTSPCKANCPAHIPVQGYIKLASQGRYREALELIKRENPFPAVCGRICYKACEDTCTRGDIDDPVAIDDIKKFIAEQDLNSDNRYVPEMLNMTNVPFTEKIAIIGAGPAGLSCAYYLKIKGYPVTVFEKEKKLGGMMTLGIPSFRLEKNVVEAEIDILREMGVEFKTGVEVGRDVTLAELREQGYKAFYLGIGASKGTTLNVPGADLGNVFCGLDFLRDINQGKKPKVGKTVAVIGGGNVAIDVARSAVRLGADTTIIYRRSSEEMPAAAEEIKEAEAEGVKFMYLAAPAEIIGDKKVKELKLEKMVLGACDLQGRCTPVPTGEFETIPVTAVISAVGQKIDLGGLSEGSKLKLGKDNTVDVDPETYQTAEPDVFAGGDVVTGPYFAIDAIAAGKEGAVSIHRFVHEGQSLVFGRDRRDYKAMDTKSVAIPVGGFDTAPRQSCDCKADDAAKKEFCDTRGILTEEQMKKETERCLGCGAVVVNEDLCIGCGICTTKCKFDAIHLEKVTDNVSKGYHRTLMTAATNAPRVAKKIIEKKILKK
;
A
#
# COMPACT_ATOMS: atom_id res chain seq x y z
N MET A 1 30.66 -21.65 23.07
CA MET A 1 29.52 -21.63 24.01
C MET A 1 29.74 -20.47 24.96
N ALA A 2 28.79 -19.54 25.08
CA ALA A 2 28.88 -18.44 26.05
C ALA A 2 29.08 -19.02 27.46
N LYS A 3 29.98 -18.40 28.24
CA LYS A 3 30.29 -18.83 29.61
C LYS A 3 29.06 -18.57 30.47
N LYS A 4 28.37 -19.63 30.92
CA LYS A 4 27.19 -19.51 31.79
C LYS A 4 27.49 -18.59 33.00
N ARG A 5 26.76 -17.47 33.12
CA ARG A 5 26.98 -16.44 34.16
C ARG A 5 25.95 -16.60 35.29
N PRO A 6 26.30 -17.27 36.42
CA PRO A 6 25.31 -17.63 37.45
C PRO A 6 24.70 -16.42 38.17
N ASN A 7 25.43 -15.30 38.31
CA ASN A 7 24.89 -14.12 38.98
C ASN A 7 23.82 -13.40 38.14
N ILE A 8 23.99 -13.36 36.81
CA ILE A 8 22.98 -12.82 35.90
C ILE A 8 21.72 -13.69 35.93
N LEU A 9 21.88 -15.02 35.95
CA LEU A 9 20.72 -15.93 36.08
C LEU A 9 19.97 -15.69 37.40
N LYS A 10 20.69 -15.49 38.51
CA LYS A 10 20.09 -15.14 39.80
C LYS A 10 19.34 -13.79 39.73
N LEU A 11 19.92 -12.78 39.08
CA LEU A 11 19.28 -11.49 38.90
C LEU A 11 18.00 -11.60 38.06
N ALA A 12 18.06 -12.25 36.90
CA ALA A 12 16.90 -12.48 36.03
C ALA A 12 15.80 -13.25 36.77
N THR A 13 16.17 -14.25 37.58
CA THR A 13 15.25 -15.00 38.43
C THR A 13 14.58 -14.11 39.47
N LYS A 14 15.36 -13.26 40.17
CA LYS A 14 14.85 -12.32 41.16
C LYS A 14 13.84 -11.34 40.54
N ILE A 15 14.19 -10.72 39.41
CA ILE A 15 13.30 -9.77 38.72
C ILE A 15 11.99 -10.48 38.34
N SER A 16 12.07 -11.67 37.77
CA SER A 16 10.89 -12.45 37.34
C SER A 16 10.00 -12.88 38.51
N LEU A 17 10.58 -13.23 39.67
CA LEU A 17 9.83 -13.53 40.89
C LEU A 17 9.08 -12.30 41.40
N GLU A 18 9.74 -11.15 41.45
CA GLU A 18 9.12 -9.90 41.91
C GLU A 18 8.05 -9.38 40.94
N CYS A 19 8.24 -9.61 39.63
CA CYS A 19 7.24 -9.30 38.60
C CYS A 19 6.05 -10.27 38.58
N LEU A 20 6.07 -11.35 39.38
CA LEU A 20 5.10 -12.46 39.32
C LEU A 20 5.01 -13.13 37.93
N SER A 21 6.10 -13.11 37.16
CA SER A 21 6.22 -13.73 35.83
C SER A 21 7.11 -14.98 35.82
N TYR A 22 7.65 -15.38 36.97
CA TYR A 22 8.56 -16.50 37.09
C TYR A 22 7.93 -17.84 36.70
N THR A 23 8.62 -18.56 35.81
CA THR A 23 8.20 -19.89 35.31
C THR A 23 9.36 -20.90 35.31
N GLY A 24 10.42 -20.65 36.10
CA GLY A 24 11.65 -21.46 36.08
C GLY A 24 12.69 -20.94 35.09
N VAL A 25 13.19 -19.72 35.29
CA VAL A 25 14.15 -19.05 34.38
C VAL A 25 15.44 -19.87 34.27
N THR A 26 15.85 -20.15 33.03
CA THR A 26 17.08 -20.86 32.68
C THR A 26 18.03 -19.98 31.85
N TYR A 27 19.24 -20.48 31.57
CA TYR A 27 20.19 -19.82 30.66
C TYR A 27 19.69 -19.66 29.21
N ASN A 28 18.63 -20.38 28.84
CA ASN A 28 18.07 -20.33 27.49
C ASN A 28 16.88 -19.37 27.37
N ASP A 29 16.37 -18.87 28.49
CA ASP A 29 15.20 -18.00 28.52
C ASP A 29 15.56 -16.54 28.19
N PRO A 30 14.62 -15.78 27.60
CA PRO A 30 14.87 -14.40 27.17
C PRO A 30 15.27 -13.48 28.32
N GLU A 31 14.77 -13.72 29.53
CA GLU A 31 15.11 -12.93 30.72
C GLU A 31 16.61 -12.99 31.08
N TYR A 32 17.28 -14.12 30.85
CA TYR A 32 18.73 -14.23 31.05
C TYR A 32 19.48 -13.64 29.86
N LYS A 33 19.11 -14.06 28.64
CA LYS A 33 19.82 -13.71 27.41
C LYS A 33 19.83 -12.21 27.14
N ILE A 34 18.77 -11.50 27.52
CA ILE A 34 18.70 -10.04 27.34
C ILE A 34 19.67 -9.28 28.25
N LEU A 35 20.01 -9.84 29.42
CA LEU A 35 20.92 -9.20 30.39
C LEU A 35 22.38 -9.62 30.16
N GLU A 36 22.62 -10.85 29.70
CA GLU A 36 23.96 -11.41 29.60
C GLU A 36 25.01 -10.53 28.89
N PRO A 37 24.73 -9.94 27.70
CA PRO A 37 25.72 -9.18 26.97
C PRO A 37 25.99 -7.77 27.52
N ILE A 38 25.13 -7.27 28.42
CA ILE A 38 25.08 -5.85 28.80
C ILE A 38 25.19 -5.62 30.32
N VAL A 39 24.91 -6.63 31.14
CA VAL A 39 25.04 -6.57 32.60
C VAL A 39 26.26 -7.37 33.04
N ASP A 40 27.02 -6.84 34.00
CA ASP A 40 28.15 -7.54 34.61
C ASP A 40 27.91 -8.02 36.05
N ASP A 41 28.90 -8.72 36.62
CA ASP A 41 28.79 -9.27 37.98
C ASP A 41 28.75 -8.18 39.06
N ASP A 42 29.37 -7.03 38.82
CA ASP A 42 29.39 -5.90 39.75
C ASP A 42 28.04 -5.17 39.76
N MET A 43 27.46 -4.97 38.58
CA MET A 43 26.08 -4.51 38.42
C MET A 43 25.09 -5.46 39.12
N CYS A 44 25.24 -6.77 38.93
CA CYS A 44 24.42 -7.76 39.63
C CYS A 44 24.56 -7.63 41.16
N ALA A 45 25.78 -7.49 41.65
CA ALA A 45 26.05 -7.37 43.08
C ALA A 45 25.43 -6.11 43.71
N VAL A 46 25.10 -5.09 42.93
CA VAL A 46 24.36 -3.89 43.38
C VAL A 46 22.86 -4.07 43.25
N MET A 47 22.37 -4.44 42.06
CA MET A 47 20.93 -4.53 41.77
C MET A 47 20.20 -5.59 42.60
N MET A 48 20.90 -6.65 43.05
CA MET A 48 20.34 -7.67 43.93
C MET A 48 19.81 -7.12 45.28
N HIS A 49 20.22 -5.93 45.69
CA HIS A 49 19.78 -5.26 46.93
C HIS A 49 18.62 -4.27 46.74
N MET A 50 18.21 -4.04 45.49
CA MET A 50 17.04 -3.23 45.13
C MET A 50 15.77 -4.08 45.09
N ARG A 51 14.61 -3.44 45.01
CA ARG A 51 13.28 -4.08 44.89
C ARG A 51 12.48 -3.40 43.79
N LEU A 52 11.63 -4.17 43.11
CA LEU A 52 10.77 -3.72 42.02
C LEU A 52 9.99 -2.44 42.41
N GLU A 53 10.03 -1.44 41.53
CA GLU A 53 9.32 -0.15 41.65
C GLU A 53 9.62 0.65 42.94
N LYS A 54 10.66 0.29 43.70
CA LYS A 54 11.10 1.05 44.88
C LYS A 54 12.25 1.99 44.52
N ASN A 55 12.16 3.22 45.00
CA ASN A 55 13.16 4.26 44.83
C ASN A 55 14.31 4.06 45.82
N TYR A 56 15.55 4.20 45.34
CA TYR A 56 16.76 4.08 46.15
C TYR A 56 17.78 5.18 45.83
N THR A 57 18.37 5.79 46.85
CA THR A 57 19.61 6.57 46.68
C THR A 57 20.83 5.64 46.58
N PRO A 58 21.96 6.10 46.02
CA PRO A 58 23.22 5.34 46.08
C PRO A 58 23.59 4.91 47.52
N GLU A 59 23.35 5.77 48.50
CA GLU A 59 23.60 5.52 49.93
C GLU A 59 22.73 4.38 50.48
N ASP A 60 21.45 4.34 50.11
CA ASP A 60 20.52 3.26 50.52
C ASP A 60 21.01 1.90 50.03
N VAL A 61 21.41 1.84 48.76
CA VAL A 61 21.89 0.59 48.15
C VAL A 61 23.26 0.20 48.71
N ALA A 62 24.17 1.15 48.91
CA ALA A 62 25.48 0.93 49.53
C ALA A 62 25.37 0.33 50.93
N LYS A 63 24.47 0.87 51.77
CA LYS A 63 24.18 0.33 53.10
C LYS A 63 23.66 -1.11 53.05
N ARG A 64 22.79 -1.43 52.09
CA ARG A 64 22.21 -2.78 51.92
C ARG A 64 23.20 -3.79 51.34
N ALA A 65 24.02 -3.35 50.39
CA ALA A 65 25.03 -4.15 49.71
C ALA A 65 26.31 -4.30 50.54
N LYS A 66 26.49 -3.47 51.59
CA LYS A 66 27.73 -3.34 52.37
C LYS A 66 28.92 -3.04 51.45
N LYS A 67 28.73 -2.11 50.52
CA LYS A 67 29.74 -1.67 49.55
C LYS A 67 29.96 -0.17 49.68
N ASP A 68 31.05 0.31 49.09
CA ASP A 68 31.34 1.74 48.99
C ASP A 68 30.30 2.48 48.14
N VAL A 69 29.99 3.73 48.52
CA VAL A 69 28.94 4.54 47.87
C VAL A 69 29.36 4.91 46.45
N ALA A 70 30.63 5.25 46.21
CA ALA A 70 31.09 5.63 44.88
C ALA A 70 31.04 4.43 43.92
N PHE A 71 31.46 3.24 44.39
CA PHE A 71 31.32 2.00 43.63
C PHE A 71 29.85 1.72 43.27
N VAL A 72 28.93 1.87 44.23
CA VAL A 72 27.50 1.64 44.00
C VAL A 72 26.91 2.66 43.02
N ALA A 73 27.25 3.93 43.17
CA ALA A 73 26.83 4.98 42.25
C ALA A 73 27.28 4.70 40.81
N GLU A 74 28.52 4.24 40.62
CA GLU A 74 29.04 3.85 39.31
C GLU A 74 28.23 2.68 38.70
N GLN A 75 27.94 1.63 39.47
CA GLN A 75 27.18 0.49 38.92
C GLN A 75 25.70 0.83 38.66
N LEU A 76 25.08 1.67 39.50
CA LEU A 76 23.74 2.19 39.27
C LEU A 76 23.68 3.00 37.97
N LYS A 77 24.70 3.83 37.73
CA LYS A 77 24.83 4.61 36.50
C LYS A 77 24.99 3.70 35.28
N LYS A 78 25.89 2.71 35.33
CA LYS A 78 26.03 1.73 34.23
C LYS A 78 24.72 1.00 33.93
N LEU A 79 23.99 0.58 34.97
CA LEU A 79 22.68 -0.08 34.82
C LEU A 79 21.61 0.86 34.23
N GLN A 80 21.67 2.16 34.52
CA GLN A 80 20.83 3.17 33.85
C GLN A 80 21.21 3.29 32.37
N ASP A 81 22.50 3.38 32.07
CA ASP A 81 23.02 3.59 30.71
C ASP A 81 22.67 2.43 29.78
N VAL A 82 22.63 1.19 30.28
CA VAL A 82 22.16 0.01 29.51
C VAL A 82 20.63 -0.14 29.50
N GLY A 83 19.89 0.79 30.10
CA GLY A 83 18.43 0.85 30.07
C GLY A 83 17.70 -0.04 31.07
N VAL A 84 18.42 -0.70 32.00
CA VAL A 84 17.83 -1.59 33.03
C VAL A 84 17.22 -0.81 34.19
N LEU A 85 17.87 0.29 34.62
CA LEU A 85 17.34 1.18 35.64
C LEU A 85 16.74 2.46 35.03
N ARG A 86 15.90 3.11 35.83
CA ARG A 86 15.34 4.43 35.60
C ARG A 86 15.62 5.31 36.82
N VAL A 87 15.51 6.62 36.61
CA VAL A 87 15.77 7.62 37.65
C VAL A 87 14.50 8.42 37.93
N ARG A 88 14.30 8.82 39.18
CA ARG A 88 13.30 9.84 39.57
C ARG A 88 13.97 10.86 40.46
N ILE A 89 13.54 12.11 40.37
CA ILE A 89 13.98 13.16 41.28
C ILE A 89 12.90 13.37 42.33
N ILE A 90 13.22 13.07 43.58
CA ILE A 90 12.32 13.23 44.73
C ILE A 90 12.99 14.18 45.70
N ASP A 91 12.35 15.31 45.98
CA ASP A 91 12.88 16.37 46.86
C ASP A 91 14.30 16.84 46.49
N GLY A 92 14.59 16.91 45.18
CA GLY A 92 15.90 17.30 44.65
C GLY A 92 16.97 16.20 44.67
N VAL A 93 16.64 14.98 45.12
CA VAL A 93 17.56 13.86 45.22
C VAL A 93 17.27 12.81 44.14
N THR A 94 18.33 12.38 43.45
CA THR A 94 18.30 11.32 42.44
C THR A 94 18.06 9.96 43.08
N HIS A 95 16.97 9.31 42.70
CA HIS A 95 16.65 7.95 43.10
C HIS A 95 16.64 7.03 41.89
N TYR A 96 17.19 5.83 42.05
CA TYR A 96 17.19 4.76 41.06
C TYR A 96 16.11 3.73 41.39
N PHE A 97 15.43 3.24 40.37
CA PHE A 97 14.47 2.14 40.47
C PHE A 97 14.52 1.28 39.19
N TYR A 98 13.97 0.06 39.25
CA TYR A 98 13.70 -0.72 38.04
C TYR A 98 12.20 -1.04 37.93
N PRO A 99 11.65 -0.98 36.71
CA PRO A 99 10.28 -1.35 36.43
C PRO A 99 10.14 -2.87 36.24
N ILE A 100 8.94 -3.31 35.89
CA ILE A 100 8.70 -4.69 35.45
C ILE A 100 9.44 -5.00 34.14
N TRP A 101 9.50 -6.28 33.75
CA TRP A 101 10.11 -6.68 32.48
C TRP A 101 9.50 -5.96 31.27
N VAL A 102 8.16 -6.01 31.14
CA VAL A 102 7.40 -5.40 30.05
C VAL A 102 6.03 -4.94 30.56
N PRO A 103 5.64 -3.66 30.37
CA PRO A 103 6.48 -2.58 29.88
C PRO A 103 7.47 -2.06 30.92
N GLY A 104 8.76 -1.95 30.56
CA GLY A 104 9.80 -1.45 31.45
C GLY A 104 11.23 -1.75 31.00
N ILE A 105 11.84 -2.78 31.60
CA ILE A 105 13.27 -3.10 31.43
C ILE A 105 13.60 -3.38 29.97
N MET A 106 12.80 -4.20 29.28
CA MET A 106 13.12 -4.60 27.90
C MET A 106 13.00 -3.43 26.91
N GLU A 107 12.00 -2.56 27.07
CA GLU A 107 11.90 -1.33 26.29
C GLU A 107 13.08 -0.40 26.53
N GLY A 108 13.54 -0.28 27.77
CA GLY A 108 14.71 0.52 28.13
C GLY A 108 16.00 0.02 27.50
N ILE A 109 16.24 -1.30 27.58
CA ILE A 109 17.39 -1.95 26.94
C ILE A 109 17.41 -1.68 25.44
N LEU A 110 16.24 -1.75 24.80
CA LEU A 110 16.09 -1.51 23.36
C LEU A 110 16.00 -0.04 22.98
N ALA A 111 15.78 0.87 23.93
CA ALA A 111 15.85 2.31 23.65
C ALA A 111 17.27 2.71 23.25
N VAL A 112 18.29 2.00 23.74
CA VAL A 112 19.71 2.23 23.41
C VAL A 112 20.06 1.62 22.05
N ARG A 113 20.18 2.46 21.02
CA ARG A 113 20.34 1.99 19.63
C ARG A 113 21.63 1.20 19.41
N GLU A 114 22.76 1.77 19.81
CA GLU A 114 24.09 1.17 19.59
C GLU A 114 24.20 -0.22 20.24
N GLN A 115 23.56 -0.38 21.40
CA GLN A 115 23.50 -1.63 22.12
C GLN A 115 22.69 -2.69 21.34
N GLY A 116 21.54 -2.30 20.79
CA GLY A 116 20.72 -3.19 19.94
C GLY A 116 21.47 -3.65 18.69
N ASP A 117 22.15 -2.72 18.01
CA ASP A 117 22.91 -3.02 16.79
C ASP A 117 24.12 -3.92 17.09
N LYS A 118 24.77 -3.73 18.25
CA LYS A 118 25.87 -4.61 18.71
C LYS A 118 25.38 -6.00 19.12
N TYR A 119 24.19 -6.10 19.69
CA TYR A 119 23.64 -7.35 20.23
C TYR A 119 22.21 -7.60 19.72
N PRO A 120 22.02 -8.08 18.47
CA PRO A 120 20.70 -8.32 17.90
C PRO A 120 19.80 -9.28 18.70
N VAL A 121 20.41 -10.17 19.50
CA VAL A 121 19.71 -11.09 20.43
C VAL A 121 18.78 -10.36 21.40
N LEU A 122 19.02 -9.07 21.69
CA LEU A 122 18.14 -8.27 22.53
C LEU A 122 16.73 -8.11 21.92
N GLY A 123 16.65 -7.93 20.61
CA GLY A 123 15.38 -7.87 19.87
C GLY A 123 14.63 -9.21 19.92
N GLU A 124 15.34 -10.31 19.68
CA GLU A 124 14.80 -11.67 19.77
C GLU A 124 14.24 -11.97 21.18
N CYS A 125 14.96 -11.56 22.22
CA CYS A 125 14.54 -11.77 23.61
C CYS A 125 13.25 -11.01 23.93
N PHE A 126 13.11 -9.78 23.44
CA PHE A 126 11.89 -8.99 23.67
C PHE A 126 10.68 -9.59 22.94
N GLU A 127 10.85 -10.02 21.69
CA GLU A 127 9.82 -10.76 20.93
C GLU A 127 9.42 -12.03 21.69
N GLU A 128 10.41 -12.83 22.09
CA GLU A 128 10.21 -14.14 22.70
C GLU A 128 9.52 -14.02 24.07
N TYR A 129 9.96 -13.08 24.90
CA TYR A 129 9.35 -12.84 26.22
C TYR A 129 7.88 -12.45 26.08
N THR A 130 7.59 -11.47 25.21
CA THR A 130 6.23 -10.98 25.01
C THR A 130 5.33 -12.02 24.36
N ARG A 131 5.87 -12.98 23.59
CA ARG A 131 5.09 -14.10 23.02
C ARG A 131 4.87 -15.22 24.03
N ARG A 132 5.92 -15.63 24.75
CA ARG A 132 5.87 -16.79 25.67
C ARG A 132 5.20 -16.45 26.99
N ARG A 133 5.61 -15.36 27.66
CA ARG A 133 5.16 -15.06 29.03
C ARG A 133 3.76 -14.45 29.05
N LEU A 134 3.49 -13.48 28.18
CA LEU A 134 2.15 -12.89 28.09
C LEU A 134 1.12 -13.92 27.60
N GLY A 135 1.52 -14.83 26.70
CA GLY A 135 0.65 -15.91 26.21
C GLY A 135 -0.03 -16.75 27.30
N PHE A 136 0.58 -16.88 28.48
CA PHE A 136 -0.04 -17.59 29.61
C PHE A 136 -1.14 -16.79 30.31
N VAL A 137 -1.06 -15.46 30.30
CA VAL A 137 -1.93 -14.57 31.10
C VAL A 137 -3.03 -13.94 30.25
N ILE A 138 -2.82 -13.80 28.94
CA ILE A 138 -3.77 -13.17 27.99
C ILE A 138 -5.21 -13.71 28.10
N PRO A 139 -5.49 -15.02 28.26
CA PRO A 139 -6.86 -15.51 28.43
C PRO A 139 -7.57 -14.89 29.60
N MET A 140 -6.85 -14.80 30.73
CA MET A 140 -7.39 -14.26 31.96
C MET A 140 -7.62 -12.76 31.86
N LEU A 141 -6.79 -12.04 31.09
CA LEU A 141 -6.94 -10.61 30.79
C LEU A 141 -8.11 -10.34 29.84
N ASN A 142 -8.37 -11.26 28.91
CA ASN A 142 -9.47 -11.17 27.94
C ASN A 142 -10.83 -11.55 28.55
N GLU A 143 -10.84 -12.24 29.69
CA GLU A 143 -12.03 -12.83 30.29
C GLU A 143 -12.71 -11.88 31.30
N GLY A 144 -13.98 -11.54 31.06
CA GLY A 144 -14.73 -10.53 31.84
C GLY A 144 -15.49 -9.58 30.90
N LYS A 145 -16.34 -8.69 31.46
CA LYS A 145 -17.11 -7.74 30.66
C LYS A 145 -16.28 -6.55 30.11
N THR A 146 -15.12 -6.26 30.69
CA THR A 146 -14.38 -5.02 30.40
C THR A 146 -12.92 -5.21 30.00
N GLY A 147 -12.40 -6.45 30.01
CA GLY A 147 -10.98 -6.73 29.80
C GLY A 147 -10.05 -6.08 30.86
N MET A 148 -8.80 -6.52 30.92
CA MET A 148 -7.83 -5.98 31.89
C MET A 148 -6.50 -5.68 31.20
N MET A 149 -6.00 -4.45 31.37
CA MET A 149 -5.09 -3.87 30.38
C MET A 149 -3.84 -3.27 31.03
N LEU A 150 -2.66 -3.80 30.70
CA LEU A 150 -1.39 -3.13 31.00
C LEU A 150 -1.07 -2.07 29.93
N MET A 151 -1.28 -2.45 28.67
CA MET A 151 -1.30 -1.55 27.52
C MET A 151 -2.75 -1.34 27.10
N ARG A 152 -3.11 -0.11 26.71
CA ARG A 152 -4.46 0.22 26.25
C ARG A 152 -4.44 1.08 25.01
N VAL A 153 -5.25 0.70 24.02
CA VAL A 153 -5.53 1.50 22.84
C VAL A 153 -6.41 2.66 23.23
N MET A 154 -6.00 3.85 22.82
CA MET A 154 -6.78 5.08 22.97
C MET A 154 -7.50 5.38 21.67
N PRO A 155 -8.78 5.78 21.72
CA PRO A 155 -9.47 6.24 20.54
C PRO A 155 -8.82 7.54 20.04
N VAL A 156 -8.82 7.74 18.72
CA VAL A 156 -8.43 9.03 18.12
C VAL A 156 -9.38 10.12 18.63
N MET A 157 -8.81 11.26 19.02
CA MET A 157 -9.55 12.35 19.68
C MET A 157 -10.74 12.85 18.84
N SER A 158 -10.51 13.12 17.56
CA SER A 158 -11.56 13.59 16.63
C SER A 158 -12.70 12.58 16.44
N ALA A 159 -12.51 11.31 16.80
CA ALA A 159 -13.56 10.29 16.72
C ALA A 159 -14.51 10.28 17.94
N ILE A 160 -14.14 10.94 19.05
CA ILE A 160 -14.86 10.90 20.33
C ILE A 160 -15.18 12.28 20.90
N GLU A 161 -14.69 13.36 20.30
CA GLU A 161 -14.85 14.74 20.79
C GLU A 161 -16.31 15.17 20.94
N SER A 162 -17.22 14.61 20.13
CA SER A 162 -18.65 14.91 20.18
C SER A 162 -19.45 13.97 21.10
N ASP A 163 -18.86 12.89 21.63
CA ASP A 163 -19.58 11.96 22.52
C ASP A 163 -19.63 12.52 23.95
N LYS A 164 -20.84 12.81 24.44
CA LYS A 164 -21.07 13.33 25.80
C LYS A 164 -20.70 12.36 26.92
N ARG A 165 -20.49 11.07 26.60
CA ARG A 165 -20.07 10.03 27.55
C ARG A 165 -18.54 9.87 27.61
N THR A 166 -17.80 10.61 26.79
CA THR A 166 -16.34 10.67 26.84
C THR A 166 -15.91 11.15 28.23
N ALA A 167 -14.93 10.44 28.79
CA ALA A 167 -14.30 10.80 30.05
C ALA A 167 -12.83 11.14 29.82
N SER A 168 -12.20 11.85 30.75
CA SER A 168 -10.79 12.25 30.64
C SER A 168 -9.84 11.07 30.42
N TYR A 169 -10.19 9.87 30.90
CA TYR A 169 -9.40 8.66 30.69
C TYR A 169 -9.60 7.99 29.33
N ASP A 170 -10.44 8.53 28.47
CA ASP A 170 -10.58 8.13 27.07
C ASP A 170 -9.79 9.08 26.14
N GLU A 171 -9.20 10.14 26.69
CA GLU A 171 -8.56 11.21 25.93
C GLU A 171 -7.04 11.16 26.03
N VAL A 172 -6.36 11.05 24.88
CA VAL A 172 -4.89 11.20 24.83
C VAL A 172 -4.48 12.62 25.22
N ALA A 173 -5.29 13.64 24.88
CA ALA A 173 -5.04 15.03 25.22
C ALA A 173 -4.91 15.25 26.74
N THR A 174 -5.73 14.59 27.55
CA THR A 174 -5.62 14.65 29.03
C THR A 174 -4.21 14.25 29.50
N LEU A 175 -3.58 13.26 28.87
CA LEU A 175 -2.23 12.81 29.22
C LEU A 175 -1.16 13.82 28.81
N ILE A 176 -1.29 14.39 27.62
CA ILE A 176 -0.39 15.45 27.13
C ILE A 176 -0.49 16.69 28.02
N GLU A 177 -1.70 17.09 28.40
CA GLU A 177 -1.90 18.30 29.19
C GLU A 177 -1.40 18.17 30.63
N ASN A 178 -1.52 16.98 31.23
CA ASN A 178 -1.03 16.70 32.56
C ASN A 178 0.48 16.43 32.62
N ALA A 179 1.13 16.18 31.48
CA ALA A 179 2.55 15.89 31.44
C ALA A 179 3.39 17.13 31.77
N LYS A 180 4.33 16.97 32.71
CA LYS A 180 5.34 17.98 33.07
C LYS A 180 6.50 18.03 32.07
N ALA A 181 6.77 16.90 31.42
CA ALA A 181 7.80 16.74 30.40
C ALA A 181 7.33 15.69 29.40
N ILE A 182 7.66 15.88 28.13
CA ILE A 182 7.36 14.94 27.05
C ILE A 182 8.64 14.77 26.24
N SER A 183 8.96 13.54 25.88
CA SER A 183 10.06 13.25 24.95
C SER A 183 9.59 12.27 23.90
N VAL A 184 10.18 12.31 22.71
CA VAL A 184 9.91 11.36 21.63
C VAL A 184 11.20 10.71 21.16
N GLY A 185 11.10 9.47 20.72
CA GLY A 185 12.23 8.70 20.22
C GLY A 185 11.80 7.39 19.56
N ALA A 186 12.77 6.49 19.40
CA ALA A 186 12.58 5.27 18.64
C ALA A 186 11.65 4.27 19.35
N CYS A 187 10.87 3.54 18.56
CA CYS A 187 10.00 2.48 19.07
C CYS A 187 10.78 1.17 19.28
N SER A 188 10.87 0.72 20.54
CA SER A 188 11.53 -0.53 20.91
C SER A 188 10.95 -1.76 20.18
N CYS A 189 9.64 -1.80 19.89
CA CYS A 189 9.03 -2.91 19.14
C CYS A 189 9.47 -2.93 17.67
N ARG A 190 9.50 -1.77 17.00
CA ARG A 190 9.94 -1.66 15.61
C ARG A 190 11.43 -1.96 15.50
N ARG A 191 12.22 -1.50 16.47
CA ARG A 191 13.64 -1.83 16.58
C ARG A 191 13.90 -3.32 16.76
N ALA A 192 13.18 -3.97 17.67
CA ALA A 192 13.27 -5.42 17.82
C ALA A 192 12.99 -6.15 16.50
N ARG A 193 11.94 -5.74 15.77
CA ARG A 193 11.64 -6.31 14.44
C ARG A 193 12.74 -6.03 13.42
N ARG A 194 13.31 -4.82 13.40
CA ARG A 194 14.46 -4.47 12.53
C ARG A 194 15.66 -5.38 12.79
N LEU A 195 16.04 -5.54 14.06
CA LEU A 195 17.19 -6.37 14.46
C LEU A 195 17.00 -7.84 14.07
N MET A 196 15.75 -8.31 13.98
CA MET A 196 15.40 -9.66 13.53
C MET A 196 15.30 -9.79 12.00
N GLY A 197 15.46 -8.71 11.23
CA GLY A 197 15.21 -8.72 9.78
C GLY A 197 13.72 -8.80 9.42
N GLU A 198 12.84 -8.47 10.36
CA GLU A 198 11.39 -8.61 10.24
C GLU A 198 10.65 -7.27 10.26
N GLY A 199 11.29 -6.12 10.00
CA GLY A 199 10.59 -4.84 9.95
C GLY A 199 9.44 -4.83 8.91
N CYS A 200 8.41 -4.01 9.11
CA CYS A 200 7.24 -3.94 8.20
C CYS A 200 7.17 -2.67 7.34
N GLY A 201 8.28 -1.95 7.18
CA GLY A 201 8.34 -0.67 6.45
C GLY A 201 7.92 0.54 7.29
N HIS A 202 7.30 0.34 8.45
CA HIS A 202 7.09 1.41 9.43
C HIS A 202 8.37 1.60 10.25
N LEU A 203 9.08 2.70 10.03
CA LEU A 203 10.39 2.98 10.63
C LEU A 203 10.29 3.30 12.13
N GLU A 204 11.40 3.15 12.85
CA GLU A 204 11.39 3.18 14.32
C GLU A 204 11.38 4.59 14.92
N ASP A 205 11.90 5.60 14.23
CA ASP A 205 12.19 6.93 14.78
C ASP A 205 10.96 7.84 14.93
N ASP A 206 10.96 8.69 15.96
CA ASP A 206 9.90 9.65 16.34
C ASP A 206 8.50 9.03 16.51
N ILE A 207 8.43 7.85 17.12
CA ILE A 207 7.18 7.08 17.28
C ILE A 207 6.73 6.99 18.73
N CYS A 208 7.64 6.75 19.66
CA CYS A 208 7.32 6.46 21.05
C CYS A 208 7.51 7.72 21.88
N MET A 209 6.47 8.16 22.58
CA MET A 209 6.53 9.29 23.49
C MET A 209 6.60 8.79 24.94
N TYR A 210 7.55 9.29 25.72
CA TYR A 210 7.57 9.12 27.17
C TYR A 210 7.15 10.41 27.87
N LEU A 211 6.55 10.24 29.05
CA LEU A 211 6.02 11.33 29.87
C LEU A 211 6.79 11.46 31.19
N ASN A 212 6.85 12.67 31.73
CA ASN A 212 7.34 12.99 33.06
C ASN A 212 8.77 12.48 33.31
N ASP A 213 9.00 11.75 34.40
CA ASP A 213 10.32 11.27 34.78
C ASP A 213 10.97 10.41 33.69
N ASP A 214 10.19 9.54 33.02
CA ASP A 214 10.71 8.72 31.93
C ASP A 214 11.13 9.58 30.73
N ALA A 215 10.39 10.65 30.43
CA ALA A 215 10.77 11.59 29.37
C ALA A 215 12.14 12.21 29.63
N ILE A 216 12.37 12.65 30.88
CA ILE A 216 13.62 13.25 31.31
C ILE A 216 14.74 12.20 31.28
N ASN A 217 14.48 10.99 31.76
CA ASN A 217 15.45 9.89 31.78
C ASN A 217 15.98 9.55 30.39
N PHE A 218 15.07 9.27 29.45
CA PHE A 218 15.46 8.90 28.09
C PHE A 218 16.11 10.05 27.35
N SER A 219 15.74 11.30 27.67
CA SER A 219 16.41 12.46 27.10
C SER A 219 17.82 12.66 27.63
N GLN A 220 18.05 12.47 28.93
CA GLN A 220 19.39 12.53 29.53
C GLN A 220 20.33 11.43 29.03
N MET A 221 19.78 10.28 28.64
CA MET A 221 20.53 9.20 27.98
C MET A 221 20.88 9.51 26.52
N GLY A 222 20.29 10.55 25.93
CA GLY A 222 20.50 10.91 24.52
C GLY A 222 19.66 10.10 23.52
N GLU A 223 18.80 9.19 24.00
CA GLU A 223 17.99 8.31 23.15
C GLU A 223 16.68 8.97 22.68
N HIS A 224 16.20 9.95 23.44
CA HIS A 224 14.98 10.71 23.14
C HIS A 224 15.25 12.22 23.15
N ARG A 225 14.45 12.96 22.39
CA ARG A 225 14.45 14.42 22.39
C ARG A 225 13.26 14.95 23.17
N LEU A 226 13.47 15.92 24.06
CA LEU A 226 12.38 16.64 24.71
C LEU A 226 11.60 17.45 23.68
N ILE A 227 10.28 17.46 23.80
CA ILE A 227 9.37 18.14 22.87
C ILE A 227 8.35 18.98 23.62
N SER A 228 7.79 19.97 22.93
CA SER A 228 6.67 20.74 23.45
C SER A 228 5.36 19.94 23.36
N LYS A 229 4.30 20.44 23.98
CA LYS A 229 2.96 19.85 23.85
C LYS A 229 2.43 19.98 22.43
N GLU A 230 2.67 21.12 21.78
CA GLU A 230 2.28 21.39 20.40
C GLU A 230 2.92 20.36 19.46
N GLU A 231 4.23 20.13 19.62
CA GLU A 231 4.93 19.12 18.83
C GLU A 231 4.41 17.70 19.14
N ALA A 232 4.02 17.40 20.40
CA ALA A 232 3.42 16.11 20.72
C ALA A 232 2.09 15.89 19.96
N TYR A 233 1.25 16.93 19.83
CA TYR A 233 0.05 16.86 19.00
C TYR A 233 0.37 16.69 17.51
N GLU A 234 1.43 17.31 17.01
CA GLU A 234 1.89 17.08 15.63
C GLU A 234 2.34 15.62 15.41
N VAL A 235 3.06 15.03 16.37
CA VAL A 235 3.46 13.61 16.32
C VAL A 235 2.22 12.71 16.29
N LEU A 236 1.21 12.98 17.13
CA LEU A 236 -0.05 12.24 17.14
C LEU A 236 -0.78 12.36 15.79
N LYS A 237 -0.94 13.58 15.28
CA LYS A 237 -1.59 13.83 13.99
C LYS A 237 -0.86 13.12 12.84
N ARG A 238 0.48 13.20 12.78
CA ARG A 238 1.27 12.47 11.77
C ARG A 238 1.06 10.97 11.86
N ALA A 239 1.00 10.42 13.08
CA ALA A 239 0.70 9.02 13.29
C ALA A 239 -0.70 8.65 12.77
N GLU A 240 -1.72 9.45 13.06
CA GLU A 240 -3.08 9.28 12.55
C GLU A 240 -3.15 9.38 11.02
N ASP A 241 -2.44 10.33 10.42
CA ASP A 241 -2.36 10.53 8.96
C ASP A 241 -1.74 9.31 8.26
N ASN A 242 -0.71 8.70 8.88
CA ASN A 242 -0.13 7.43 8.48
C ASN A 242 -0.99 6.19 8.87
N GLY A 243 -2.11 6.39 9.57
CA GLY A 243 -3.06 5.33 9.96
C GLY A 243 -2.62 4.47 11.14
N LEU A 244 -1.67 4.96 11.95
CA LEU A 244 -1.22 4.33 13.18
C LEU A 244 -2.20 4.60 14.32
N VAL A 245 -2.17 3.76 15.36
CA VAL A 245 -3.06 3.89 16.52
C VAL A 245 -2.29 4.34 17.75
N HIS A 246 -2.96 5.05 18.66
CA HIS A 246 -2.36 5.45 19.93
C HIS A 246 -2.58 4.36 20.98
N GLU A 247 -1.52 4.00 21.69
CA GLU A 247 -1.55 3.10 22.83
C GLU A 247 -0.87 3.76 24.03
N ILE A 248 -1.32 3.44 25.23
CA ILE A 248 -0.75 3.95 26.47
C ILE A 248 -0.28 2.80 27.36
N ASN A 249 0.81 3.03 28.08
CA ASN A 249 1.21 2.19 29.19
C ASN A 249 0.55 2.67 30.47
N GLN A 250 -0.43 1.91 30.97
CA GLN A 250 -1.14 2.19 32.22
C GLN A 250 -0.86 1.13 33.29
N ALA A 251 0.30 0.47 33.24
CA ALA A 251 0.70 -0.54 34.23
C ALA A 251 0.72 0.02 35.66
N GLN A 252 0.95 1.33 35.84
CA GLN A 252 0.90 2.02 37.14
C GLN A 252 -0.46 2.72 37.42
N GLY A 253 -1.48 2.45 36.60
CA GLY A 253 -2.76 3.16 36.59
C GLY A 253 -2.76 4.34 35.62
N PHE A 254 -3.96 4.85 35.30
CA PHE A 254 -4.14 5.91 34.30
C PHE A 254 -3.45 7.23 34.69
N ASP A 255 -3.52 7.62 35.96
CA ASP A 255 -2.90 8.87 36.45
C ASP A 255 -1.35 8.84 36.41
N ASN A 256 -0.76 7.65 36.25
CA ASN A 256 0.69 7.42 36.22
C ASN A 256 1.14 6.80 34.90
N VAL A 257 0.46 7.12 33.79
CA VAL A 257 0.88 6.70 32.46
C VAL A 257 2.28 7.24 32.17
N THR A 258 3.18 6.36 31.72
CA THR A 258 4.57 6.73 31.46
C THR A 258 4.90 6.89 29.98
N ALA A 259 4.07 6.35 29.09
CA ALA A 259 4.33 6.37 27.66
C ALA A 259 3.05 6.38 26.82
N ILE A 260 3.14 7.02 25.66
CA ILE A 260 2.16 7.01 24.58
C ILE A 260 2.89 6.50 23.33
N CYS A 261 2.42 5.40 22.75
CA CYS A 261 3.01 4.72 21.61
C CYS A 261 2.13 4.92 20.36
N ASN A 262 2.76 5.20 19.21
CA ASN A 262 2.09 5.33 17.92
C ASN A 262 2.30 4.06 17.06
N CYS A 263 1.40 3.11 17.21
CA CYS A 263 1.65 1.71 16.85
C CYS A 263 1.04 1.30 15.51
N CYS A 264 1.75 0.40 14.81
CA CYS A 264 1.21 -0.39 13.71
C CYS A 264 1.00 -1.83 14.16
N GLY A 265 -0.06 -2.47 13.67
CA GLY A 265 -0.39 -3.86 13.98
C GLY A 265 0.68 -4.85 13.53
N CYS A 266 1.48 -4.50 12.52
CA CYS A 266 2.51 -5.37 11.96
C CYS A 266 3.78 -5.53 12.82
N SER A 267 4.10 -4.55 13.68
CA SER A 267 5.31 -4.57 14.53
C SER A 267 5.02 -4.54 16.02
N CYS A 268 3.93 -3.92 16.45
CA CYS A 268 3.67 -3.73 17.88
C CYS A 268 3.40 -5.05 18.62
N PHE A 269 4.13 -5.29 19.71
CA PHE A 269 3.94 -6.46 20.55
C PHE A 269 2.67 -6.39 21.42
N ALA A 270 2.15 -5.19 21.69
CA ALA A 270 0.86 -5.00 22.36
C ALA A 270 -0.32 -5.29 21.41
N LEU A 271 -0.36 -4.68 20.22
CA LEU A 271 -1.42 -4.94 19.22
C LEU A 271 -1.48 -6.41 18.78
N ARG A 272 -0.34 -7.11 18.79
CA ARG A 272 -0.28 -8.56 18.58
C ARG A 272 -1.20 -9.35 19.53
N ILE A 273 -1.53 -8.83 20.71
CA ILE A 273 -2.51 -9.44 21.63
C ILE A 273 -3.88 -9.60 20.96
N SER A 274 -4.31 -8.62 20.16
CA SER A 274 -5.52 -8.74 19.35
C SER A 274 -5.29 -9.65 18.15
N SER A 275 -4.28 -9.40 17.32
CA SER A 275 -4.16 -10.11 16.03
C SER A 275 -3.70 -11.57 16.16
N TYR A 276 -2.67 -11.86 16.95
CA TYR A 276 -2.11 -13.21 17.11
C TYR A 276 -2.92 -14.04 18.11
N PHE A 277 -3.19 -13.47 19.30
CA PHE A 277 -3.89 -14.19 20.38
C PHE A 277 -5.42 -14.04 20.34
N ARG A 278 -5.97 -13.28 19.37
CA ARG A 278 -7.43 -13.05 19.23
C ARG A 278 -8.08 -12.52 20.50
N SER A 279 -7.36 -11.65 21.22
CA SER A 279 -7.71 -11.23 22.59
C SER A 279 -7.89 -9.71 22.70
N SER A 280 -8.74 -9.16 21.86
CA SER A 280 -8.94 -7.71 21.73
C SER A 280 -9.43 -7.05 23.03
N ASN A 281 -10.14 -7.76 23.93
CA ASN A 281 -10.53 -7.19 25.23
C ASN A 281 -9.32 -6.86 26.11
N ALA A 282 -8.17 -7.52 25.93
CA ALA A 282 -7.01 -7.28 26.77
C ALA A 282 -6.27 -5.96 26.47
N ILE A 283 -6.62 -5.25 25.38
CA ILE A 283 -5.97 -3.99 24.97
C ILE A 283 -6.91 -2.92 24.39
N ARG A 284 -8.18 -3.22 24.08
CA ARG A 284 -9.10 -2.28 23.39
C ARG A 284 -9.35 -0.97 24.14
N SER A 285 -9.88 0.02 23.43
CA SER A 285 -10.50 1.19 24.06
C SER A 285 -11.90 0.87 24.63
N ASN A 286 -12.56 1.88 25.20
CA ASN A 286 -13.95 1.79 25.64
C ASN A 286 -14.98 1.87 24.49
N TYR A 287 -14.52 1.95 23.24
CA TYR A 287 -15.33 2.24 22.08
C TYR A 287 -15.30 1.10 21.06
N LEU A 288 -16.39 0.97 20.31
CA LEU A 288 -16.46 0.12 19.12
C LEU A 288 -17.06 0.91 17.95
N PRO A 289 -16.64 0.61 16.71
CA PRO A 289 -17.20 1.28 15.55
C PRO A 289 -18.60 0.75 15.22
N ARG A 290 -19.43 1.64 14.69
CA ARG A 290 -20.74 1.36 14.08
C ARG A 290 -20.71 1.83 12.64
N VAL A 291 -21.22 1.00 11.73
CA VAL A 291 -21.23 1.29 10.30
C VAL A 291 -22.65 1.56 9.84
N ASP A 292 -22.84 2.74 9.27
CA ASP A 292 -24.00 3.09 8.47
C ASP A 292 -23.75 2.59 7.03
N LYS A 293 -24.37 1.47 6.67
CA LYS A 293 -24.20 0.85 5.35
C LYS A 293 -24.73 1.72 4.22
N ASP A 294 -25.73 2.56 4.47
CA ASP A 294 -26.35 3.41 3.45
C ASP A 294 -25.37 4.51 3.02
N LYS A 295 -24.66 5.09 3.99
CA LYS A 295 -23.60 6.09 3.75
C LYS A 295 -22.30 5.49 3.24
N CYS A 296 -22.01 4.22 3.56
CA CYS A 296 -20.74 3.59 3.19
C CYS A 296 -20.60 3.47 1.67
N VAL A 297 -19.45 3.83 1.12
CA VAL A 297 -19.17 3.74 -0.33
C VAL A 297 -18.08 2.73 -0.67
N ALA A 298 -17.73 1.85 0.29
CA ALA A 298 -16.67 0.84 0.12
C ALA A 298 -15.37 1.35 -0.53
N CYS A 299 -14.93 2.57 -0.20
CA CYS A 299 -13.67 3.11 -0.75
C CYS A 299 -12.44 2.28 -0.31
N GLY A 300 -12.53 1.59 0.83
CA GLY A 300 -11.48 0.70 1.33
C GLY A 300 -10.45 1.35 2.26
N LEU A 301 -10.44 2.68 2.39
CA LEU A 301 -9.43 3.37 3.21
C LEU A 301 -9.42 2.91 4.67
N CYS A 302 -10.59 2.73 5.29
CA CYS A 302 -10.69 2.22 6.65
C CYS A 302 -10.19 0.77 6.78
N VAL A 303 -10.30 -0.03 5.71
CA VAL A 303 -9.82 -1.41 5.65
C VAL A 303 -8.30 -1.43 5.52
N GLU A 304 -7.71 -0.63 4.63
CA GLU A 304 -6.26 -0.51 4.44
C GLU A 304 -5.55 -0.08 5.74
N HIS A 305 -6.16 0.83 6.50
CA HIS A 305 -5.61 1.34 7.77
C HIS A 305 -6.05 0.58 9.03
N CYS A 306 -6.83 -0.51 8.92
CA CYS A 306 -7.25 -1.28 10.08
C CYS A 306 -6.08 -2.09 10.68
N GLN A 307 -5.59 -1.74 11.86
CA GLN A 307 -4.38 -2.38 12.41
C GLN A 307 -4.57 -3.86 12.84
N THR A 308 -5.80 -4.32 13.05
CA THR A 308 -6.09 -5.69 13.51
C THR A 308 -6.82 -6.56 12.49
N ASN A 309 -7.01 -6.07 11.26
CA ASN A 309 -7.84 -6.70 10.21
C ASN A 309 -9.29 -6.98 10.65
N ALA A 310 -9.81 -6.13 11.55
CA ALA A 310 -11.21 -6.16 12.00
C ALA A 310 -12.19 -5.57 10.98
N LEU A 311 -11.73 -4.81 9.97
CA LEU A 311 -12.58 -4.30 8.90
C LEU A 311 -12.21 -4.95 7.58
N ARG A 312 -13.22 -5.33 6.78
CA ARG A 312 -13.08 -5.83 5.40
C ARG A 312 -14.21 -5.27 4.55
N LEU A 313 -13.99 -5.18 3.25
CA LEU A 313 -15.04 -4.82 2.30
C LEU A 313 -15.91 -6.04 2.00
N GLY A 314 -17.22 -5.85 2.09
CA GLY A 314 -18.23 -6.83 1.69
C GLY A 314 -19.26 -6.19 0.75
N GLN A 315 -20.44 -6.77 0.73
CA GLN A 315 -21.57 -6.37 -0.10
C GLN A 315 -22.53 -5.44 0.65
N LYS A 316 -23.18 -4.53 -0.08
CA LYS A 316 -24.23 -3.65 0.44
C LYS A 316 -25.64 -4.17 0.16
N HIS A 317 -25.88 -4.64 -1.07
CA HIS A 317 -27.21 -5.02 -1.52
C HIS A 317 -27.68 -6.35 -0.94
N CYS A 318 -29.00 -6.55 -0.93
CA CYS A 318 -29.59 -7.84 -0.61
C CYS A 318 -29.17 -8.88 -1.64
N ILE A 319 -28.86 -10.08 -1.17
CA ILE A 319 -28.46 -11.21 -1.99
C ILE A 319 -29.65 -12.16 -2.09
N ASN A 320 -29.95 -12.63 -3.29
CA ASN A 320 -30.97 -13.66 -3.53
C ASN A 320 -30.46 -15.08 -3.30
N ASP A 321 -29.21 -15.23 -2.86
CA ASP A 321 -28.57 -16.49 -2.47
C ASP A 321 -28.30 -16.50 -0.96
N SER A 322 -29.04 -17.33 -0.23
CA SER A 322 -28.92 -17.47 1.23
C SER A 322 -27.60 -18.11 1.70
N THR A 323 -26.79 -18.66 0.79
CA THR A 323 -25.50 -19.27 1.14
C THR A 323 -24.37 -18.26 1.27
N ILE A 324 -24.54 -17.04 0.73
CA ILE A 324 -23.56 -15.97 0.82
C ILE A 324 -23.78 -15.17 2.10
N SER A 325 -22.78 -15.14 2.97
CA SER A 325 -22.84 -14.40 4.24
C SER A 325 -21.59 -13.57 4.46
N ASP A 326 -21.81 -12.30 4.79
CA ASP A 326 -20.80 -11.37 5.27
C ASP A 326 -20.69 -11.37 6.80
N ALA A 327 -21.22 -12.39 7.48
CA ALA A 327 -21.01 -12.53 8.91
C ALA A 327 -19.61 -13.07 9.20
N TYR A 328 -18.91 -12.44 10.14
CA TYR A 328 -17.71 -13.06 10.71
C TYR A 328 -18.10 -14.22 11.63
N ASP A 329 -17.25 -15.25 11.67
CA ASP A 329 -17.27 -16.21 12.77
C ASP A 329 -17.05 -15.46 14.10
N THR A 330 -18.04 -15.52 14.98
CA THR A 330 -17.90 -14.93 16.33
C THR A 330 -16.82 -15.71 17.11
N ASN A 331 -16.00 -15.01 17.90
CA ASN A 331 -15.02 -15.64 18.80
C ASN A 331 -15.69 -16.54 19.86
N VAL A 332 -17.03 -16.52 19.96
CA VAL A 332 -17.81 -17.43 20.80
C VAL A 332 -17.63 -18.88 20.35
N SER A 333 -17.46 -19.17 19.05
CA SER A 333 -17.32 -20.55 18.53
C SER A 333 -15.90 -21.13 18.59
N ILE A 334 -14.87 -20.29 18.74
CA ILE A 334 -13.47 -20.72 18.64
C ILE A 334 -12.89 -21.01 20.05
N PRO A 335 -12.40 -22.24 20.33
CA PRO A 335 -11.69 -22.53 21.57
C PRO A 335 -10.44 -21.67 21.66
N TRP A 336 -10.23 -20.95 22.76
CA TRP A 336 -8.98 -20.20 22.93
C TRP A 336 -7.88 -21.18 23.34
N ASP A 337 -7.08 -21.65 22.39
CA ASP A 337 -5.87 -22.42 22.67
C ASP A 337 -4.77 -22.15 21.64
N LYS A 338 -3.57 -22.70 21.86
CA LYS A 338 -2.40 -22.43 21.01
C LYS A 338 -2.62 -22.80 19.54
N ASN A 339 -3.52 -23.75 19.25
CA ASN A 339 -3.81 -24.18 17.87
C ASN A 339 -4.75 -23.20 17.13
N THR A 340 -5.36 -22.24 17.84
CA THR A 340 -6.27 -21.25 17.25
C THR A 340 -5.65 -19.85 17.19
N TYR A 341 -4.38 -19.70 17.58
CA TYR A 341 -3.65 -18.45 17.42
C TYR A 341 -3.39 -18.18 15.94
N ASN A 342 -3.49 -16.91 15.55
CA ASN A 342 -3.12 -16.48 14.22
C ASN A 342 -1.61 -16.19 14.17
N VAL A 343 -0.80 -17.23 14.01
CA VAL A 343 0.65 -17.11 13.93
C VAL A 343 1.10 -16.29 12.72
N ASP A 344 0.32 -16.35 11.63
CA ASP A 344 0.61 -15.71 10.35
C ASP A 344 -0.06 -14.35 10.16
N TYR A 345 -0.52 -13.71 11.26
CA TYR A 345 -1.28 -12.45 11.25
C TYR A 345 -0.63 -11.30 10.47
N ARG A 346 0.68 -11.40 10.19
CA ARG A 346 1.47 -10.42 9.46
C ARG A 346 1.47 -10.65 7.95
N THR A 347 0.92 -11.77 7.47
CA THR A 347 0.96 -12.20 6.06
C THR A 347 -0.39 -12.70 5.53
N ASN A 348 -1.34 -13.04 6.41
CA ASN A 348 -2.66 -13.55 6.03
C ASN A 348 -3.80 -12.52 6.16
N ARG A 349 -3.47 -11.23 6.15
CA ARG A 349 -4.46 -10.15 6.11
C ARG A 349 -5.22 -10.22 4.79
N THR A 350 -6.54 -10.03 4.85
CA THR A 350 -7.39 -9.88 3.65
C THR A 350 -8.19 -8.58 3.71
N ASN A 351 -8.41 -7.94 2.57
CA ASN A 351 -9.13 -6.67 2.42
C ASN A 351 -10.62 -6.88 2.16
N VAL A 352 -11.02 -8.09 1.75
CA VAL A 352 -12.37 -8.39 1.29
C VAL A 352 -12.96 -9.60 2.03
N MET A 353 -14.28 -9.64 2.14
CA MET A 353 -15.05 -10.81 2.56
C MET A 353 -15.09 -11.85 1.43
N GLU A 354 -15.39 -13.11 1.76
CA GLU A 354 -15.44 -14.19 0.76
C GLU A 354 -16.49 -13.96 -0.34
N SER A 355 -17.57 -13.27 0.04
CA SER A 355 -18.66 -12.81 -0.82
C SER A 355 -18.20 -11.79 -1.88
N GLY A 356 -17.03 -11.16 -1.70
CA GLY A 356 -16.53 -10.09 -2.56
C GLY A 356 -17.09 -8.71 -2.21
N THR A 357 -16.70 -7.72 -3.01
CA THR A 357 -17.15 -6.33 -2.87
C THR A 357 -17.43 -5.72 -4.25
N SER A 358 -17.54 -4.40 -4.33
CA SER A 358 -17.87 -3.70 -5.57
C SER A 358 -16.95 -4.10 -6.74
N PRO A 359 -17.53 -4.62 -7.83
CA PRO A 359 -16.75 -5.13 -8.96
C PRO A 359 -15.83 -4.06 -9.57
N CYS A 360 -16.30 -2.80 -9.61
CA CYS A 360 -15.56 -1.69 -10.18
C CYS A 360 -14.25 -1.36 -9.45
N LYS A 361 -14.17 -1.54 -8.12
CA LYS A 361 -12.89 -1.42 -7.38
C LYS A 361 -12.08 -2.71 -7.49
N ALA A 362 -12.74 -3.87 -7.38
CA ALA A 362 -12.05 -5.15 -7.40
C ALA A 362 -11.33 -5.44 -8.73
N ASN A 363 -11.96 -5.11 -9.87
CA ASN A 363 -11.43 -5.38 -11.20
C ASN A 363 -10.58 -4.23 -11.78
N CYS A 364 -10.58 -3.06 -11.14
CA CYS A 364 -9.62 -2.01 -11.49
C CYS A 364 -8.22 -2.45 -11.03
N PRO A 365 -7.21 -2.54 -11.90
CA PRO A 365 -5.86 -2.99 -11.51
C PRO A 365 -5.21 -2.13 -10.41
N ALA A 366 -5.53 -0.83 -10.37
CA ALA A 366 -5.08 0.08 -9.31
C ALA A 366 -6.01 0.12 -8.08
N HIS A 367 -7.13 -0.61 -8.10
CA HIS A 367 -8.18 -0.64 -7.08
C HIS A 367 -8.67 0.74 -6.64
N ILE A 368 -8.87 1.63 -7.63
CA ILE A 368 -9.38 2.99 -7.41
C ILE A 368 -10.76 2.90 -6.72
N PRO A 369 -11.03 3.71 -5.67
CA PRO A 369 -12.30 3.72 -4.95
C PRO A 369 -13.44 4.36 -5.76
N VAL A 370 -13.93 3.65 -6.79
CA VAL A 370 -14.92 4.13 -7.77
C VAL A 370 -16.18 4.70 -7.13
N GLN A 371 -16.89 3.91 -6.32
CA GLN A 371 -18.08 4.37 -5.60
C GLN A 371 -17.81 5.61 -4.75
N GLY A 372 -16.60 5.73 -4.20
CA GLY A 372 -16.22 6.84 -3.34
C GLY A 372 -16.12 8.15 -4.09
N TYR A 373 -15.37 8.19 -5.20
CA TYR A 373 -15.25 9.44 -5.96
C TYR A 373 -16.54 9.79 -6.71
N ILE A 374 -17.34 8.80 -7.13
CA ILE A 374 -18.67 9.05 -7.71
C ILE A 374 -19.58 9.72 -6.67
N LYS A 375 -19.58 9.22 -5.43
CA LYS A 375 -20.38 9.82 -4.35
C LYS A 375 -19.94 11.25 -4.01
N LEU A 376 -18.63 11.52 -4.01
CA LEU A 376 -18.12 12.88 -3.81
C LEU A 376 -18.51 13.79 -4.98
N ALA A 377 -18.41 13.32 -6.21
CA ALA A 377 -18.82 14.05 -7.40
C ALA A 377 -20.33 14.35 -7.41
N SER A 378 -21.18 13.41 -6.96
CA SER A 378 -22.63 13.63 -6.82
C SER A 378 -22.96 14.75 -5.83
N GLN A 379 -22.03 15.07 -4.92
CA GLN A 379 -22.15 16.15 -3.93
C GLN A 379 -21.45 17.44 -4.37
N GLY A 380 -20.91 17.51 -5.59
CA GLY A 380 -20.12 18.64 -6.08
C GLY A 380 -18.74 18.77 -5.43
N ARG A 381 -18.28 17.77 -4.66
CA ARG A 381 -17.00 17.75 -3.94
C ARG A 381 -15.87 17.27 -4.83
N TYR A 382 -15.68 17.91 -5.99
CA TYR A 382 -14.77 17.43 -7.04
C TYR A 382 -13.29 17.41 -6.64
N ARG A 383 -12.82 18.36 -5.82
CA ARG A 383 -11.44 18.37 -5.32
C ARG A 383 -11.14 17.16 -4.45
N GLU A 384 -12.07 16.80 -3.55
CA GLU A 384 -11.91 15.63 -2.69
C GLU A 384 -12.05 14.32 -3.46
N ALA A 385 -12.89 14.31 -4.50
CA ALA A 385 -13.01 13.19 -5.43
C ALA A 385 -11.67 12.96 -6.17
N LEU A 386 -11.04 14.04 -6.64
CA LEU A 386 -9.73 14.00 -7.29
C LEU A 386 -8.64 13.51 -6.34
N GLU A 387 -8.56 14.06 -5.13
CA GLU A 387 -7.62 13.59 -4.09
C GLU A 387 -7.79 12.09 -3.84
N LEU A 388 -9.03 11.61 -3.75
CA LEU A 388 -9.34 10.21 -3.50
C LEU A 388 -8.88 9.31 -4.66
N ILE A 389 -9.02 9.75 -5.92
CA ILE A 389 -8.49 9.02 -7.07
C ILE A 389 -6.95 8.99 -7.04
N LYS A 390 -6.31 10.11 -6.71
CA LYS A 390 -4.85 10.29 -6.73
C LYS A 390 -4.08 9.55 -5.65
N ARG A 391 -4.78 8.92 -4.69
CA ARG A 391 -4.21 7.90 -3.81
C ARG A 391 -3.80 6.63 -4.57
N GLU A 392 -4.51 6.32 -5.65
CA GLU A 392 -4.35 5.09 -6.42
C GLU A 392 -3.86 5.31 -7.85
N ASN A 393 -4.06 6.49 -8.40
CA ASN A 393 -3.70 6.80 -9.78
C ASN A 393 -3.14 8.22 -9.88
N PRO A 394 -1.83 8.41 -10.17
CA PRO A 394 -1.23 9.72 -10.39
C PRO A 394 -1.61 10.36 -11.73
N PHE A 395 -2.21 9.61 -12.66
CA PHE A 395 -2.60 10.05 -13.99
C PHE A 395 -4.11 9.90 -14.28
N PRO A 396 -5.00 10.46 -13.43
CA PRO A 396 -6.45 10.34 -13.63
C PRO A 396 -6.96 10.95 -14.93
N ALA A 397 -6.39 12.07 -15.40
CA ALA A 397 -6.83 12.77 -16.62
C ALA A 397 -6.43 12.01 -17.89
N VAL A 398 -5.23 11.41 -17.89
CA VAL A 398 -4.83 10.44 -18.92
C VAL A 398 -5.75 9.23 -18.89
N CYS A 399 -5.92 8.60 -17.72
CA CYS A 399 -6.73 7.39 -17.62
C CYS A 399 -8.20 7.63 -17.99
N GLY A 400 -8.75 8.84 -17.79
CA GLY A 400 -10.10 9.20 -18.23
C GLY A 400 -10.28 9.31 -19.75
N ARG A 401 -9.21 9.14 -20.53
CA ARG A 401 -9.21 9.22 -21.99
C ARG A 401 -8.85 7.91 -22.68
N ILE A 402 -8.06 7.05 -22.01
CA ILE A 402 -7.45 5.86 -22.62
C ILE A 402 -7.67 4.57 -21.83
N CYS A 403 -8.39 4.60 -20.71
CA CYS A 403 -8.65 3.40 -19.93
C CYS A 403 -9.51 2.41 -20.73
N TYR A 404 -9.27 1.12 -20.53
CA TYR A 404 -10.04 0.05 -21.17
C TYR A 404 -11.35 -0.27 -20.43
N LYS A 405 -11.66 0.47 -19.35
CA LYS A 405 -12.96 0.47 -18.66
C LYS A 405 -13.39 -0.88 -18.04
N ALA A 406 -12.46 -1.72 -17.56
CA ALA A 406 -12.80 -2.94 -16.76
C ALA A 406 -13.81 -2.70 -15.62
N CYS A 407 -13.79 -1.50 -15.03
CA CYS A 407 -14.71 -1.11 -13.99
C CYS A 407 -16.16 -0.93 -14.49
N GLU A 408 -16.34 -0.54 -15.75
CA GLU A 408 -17.65 -0.44 -16.43
C GLU A 408 -18.10 -1.80 -16.95
N ASP A 409 -17.20 -2.59 -17.55
CA ASP A 409 -17.48 -3.93 -18.08
C ASP A 409 -18.08 -4.89 -17.04
N THR A 410 -17.68 -4.69 -15.78
CA THR A 410 -18.12 -5.51 -14.64
C THR A 410 -19.10 -4.79 -13.72
N CYS A 411 -19.58 -3.61 -14.12
CA CYS A 411 -20.52 -2.84 -13.34
C CYS A 411 -21.82 -3.63 -13.17
N THR A 412 -22.25 -3.85 -11.92
CA THR A 412 -23.52 -4.54 -11.60
C THR A 412 -24.74 -3.96 -12.33
N ARG A 413 -24.72 -2.66 -12.63
CA ARG A 413 -25.81 -2.00 -13.35
C ARG A 413 -25.93 -2.46 -14.82
N GLY A 414 -24.83 -2.91 -15.43
CA GLY A 414 -24.81 -3.42 -16.80
C GLY A 414 -25.64 -4.70 -17.01
N ASP A 415 -25.97 -5.43 -15.94
CA ASP A 415 -26.89 -6.58 -16.00
C ASP A 415 -28.38 -6.16 -16.05
N ILE A 416 -28.66 -4.86 -15.92
CA ILE A 416 -30.02 -4.30 -15.82
C ILE A 416 -30.30 -3.38 -17.00
N ASP A 417 -29.43 -2.39 -17.20
CA ASP A 417 -29.45 -1.43 -18.29
C ASP A 417 -28.00 -1.12 -18.71
N ASP A 418 -27.63 0.14 -18.93
CA ASP A 418 -26.26 0.50 -19.25
C ASP A 418 -25.39 0.65 -17.98
N PRO A 419 -24.11 0.27 -18.01
CA PRO A 419 -23.20 0.56 -16.90
C PRO A 419 -23.07 2.06 -16.64
N VAL A 420 -22.61 2.42 -15.45
CA VAL A 420 -22.29 3.82 -15.10
C VAL A 420 -21.09 4.27 -15.95
N ALA A 421 -21.13 5.49 -16.49
CA ALA A 421 -20.04 6.10 -17.25
C ALA A 421 -18.89 6.56 -16.32
N ILE A 422 -18.29 5.58 -15.66
CA ILE A 422 -17.24 5.75 -14.65
C ILE A 422 -16.04 6.51 -15.22
N ASP A 423 -15.63 6.21 -16.45
CA ASP A 423 -14.48 6.84 -17.09
C ASP A 423 -14.75 8.31 -17.42
N ASP A 424 -15.95 8.65 -17.89
CA ASP A 424 -16.36 10.03 -18.17
C ASP A 424 -16.52 10.87 -16.90
N ILE A 425 -17.03 10.27 -15.82
CA ILE A 425 -17.03 10.89 -14.47
C ILE A 425 -15.60 11.20 -14.05
N LYS A 426 -14.69 10.23 -14.17
CA LYS A 426 -13.28 10.41 -13.82
C LYS A 426 -12.62 11.48 -14.69
N LYS A 427 -12.90 11.50 -16.01
CA LYS A 427 -12.40 12.52 -16.94
C LYS A 427 -12.81 13.91 -16.47
N PHE A 428 -14.10 14.14 -16.20
CA PHE A 428 -14.61 15.42 -15.68
C PHE A 428 -13.91 15.87 -14.39
N ILE A 429 -13.78 14.96 -13.41
CA ILE A 429 -13.13 15.28 -12.13
C ILE A 429 -11.66 15.66 -12.36
N ALA A 430 -10.96 14.94 -13.24
CA ALA A 430 -9.54 15.08 -13.48
C ALA A 430 -9.16 16.30 -14.31
N GLU A 431 -10.12 16.95 -15.00
CA GLU A 431 -9.85 18.23 -15.69
C GLU A 431 -9.33 19.32 -14.75
N GLN A 432 -9.63 19.23 -13.45
CA GLN A 432 -9.06 20.11 -12.44
C GLN A 432 -7.52 20.10 -12.42
N ASP A 433 -6.87 18.96 -12.71
CA ASP A 433 -5.40 18.86 -12.74
C ASP A 433 -4.76 19.58 -13.94
N LEU A 434 -5.53 19.80 -15.01
CA LEU A 434 -5.05 20.48 -16.20
C LEU A 434 -4.81 21.98 -15.96
N ASN A 435 -5.46 22.55 -14.95
CA ASN A 435 -5.25 23.94 -14.54
C ASN A 435 -4.32 23.99 -13.31
N SER A 436 -3.22 24.74 -13.41
CA SER A 436 -2.27 24.95 -12.32
C SER A 436 -2.89 25.56 -11.06
N ASP A 437 -3.96 26.34 -11.19
CA ASP A 437 -4.60 26.99 -10.04
C ASP A 437 -5.43 26.02 -9.20
N ASN A 438 -5.87 24.89 -9.80
CA ASN A 438 -6.81 23.95 -9.18
C ASN A 438 -6.24 22.55 -8.98
N ARG A 439 -5.10 22.21 -9.61
CA ARG A 439 -4.49 20.88 -9.53
C ARG A 439 -4.19 20.46 -8.11
N TYR A 440 -4.29 19.16 -7.87
CA TYR A 440 -3.96 18.57 -6.57
C TYR A 440 -2.51 18.08 -6.57
N VAL A 441 -1.67 18.71 -5.75
CA VAL A 441 -0.30 18.26 -5.48
C VAL A 441 -0.29 17.58 -4.11
N PRO A 442 0.06 16.28 -4.03
CA PRO A 442 0.16 15.58 -2.75
C PRO A 442 1.28 16.13 -1.88
N GLU A 443 1.03 16.17 -0.58
CA GLU A 443 2.05 16.51 0.41
C GLU A 443 2.92 15.30 0.76
N MET A 444 4.11 15.56 1.30
CA MET A 444 4.98 14.53 1.85
C MET A 444 4.33 13.91 3.10
N LEU A 445 4.28 12.59 3.14
CA LEU A 445 3.74 11.80 4.24
C LEU A 445 4.77 10.73 4.66
N ASN A 446 5.52 11.02 5.71
CA ASN A 446 6.35 10.06 6.42
C ASN A 446 6.26 10.28 7.95
N MET A 447 7.00 9.50 8.73
CA MET A 447 6.86 9.50 10.20
C MET A 447 7.47 10.74 10.88
N THR A 448 8.52 11.30 10.29
CA THR A 448 9.35 12.35 10.90
C THR A 448 9.09 13.74 10.31
N ASN A 449 8.35 13.82 9.20
CA ASN A 449 8.24 14.99 8.32
C ASN A 449 9.59 15.52 7.80
N VAL A 450 10.60 14.66 7.76
CA VAL A 450 11.94 14.98 7.25
C VAL A 450 12.18 14.15 5.99
N PRO A 451 12.60 14.74 4.86
CA PRO A 451 12.95 13.98 3.66
C PRO A 451 14.03 12.93 3.94
N PHE A 452 13.90 11.77 3.30
CA PHE A 452 14.90 10.72 3.32
C PHE A 452 16.16 11.15 2.55
N THR A 453 17.27 10.46 2.78
CA THR A 453 18.55 10.77 2.12
C THR A 453 18.92 9.78 1.02
N GLU A 454 18.27 8.62 1.03
CA GLU A 454 18.49 7.51 0.10
C GLU A 454 18.02 7.92 -1.31
N LYS A 455 18.97 8.08 -2.22
CA LYS A 455 18.69 8.43 -3.61
C LYS A 455 18.13 7.25 -4.38
N ILE A 456 17.02 7.46 -5.09
CA ILE A 456 16.37 6.43 -5.92
C ILE A 456 16.44 6.80 -7.39
N ALA A 457 16.85 5.84 -8.23
CA ALA A 457 16.88 5.99 -9.68
C ALA A 457 15.70 5.25 -10.31
N ILE A 458 14.94 5.96 -11.15
CA ILE A 458 13.86 5.37 -11.95
C ILE A 458 14.31 5.39 -13.40
N ILE A 459 14.22 4.25 -14.08
CA ILE A 459 14.71 4.07 -15.45
C ILE A 459 13.50 3.91 -16.36
N GLY A 460 13.22 4.95 -17.16
CA GLY A 460 12.05 5.10 -18.00
C GLY A 460 10.99 6.03 -17.39
N ALA A 461 10.57 7.04 -18.16
CA ALA A 461 9.54 8.01 -17.81
C ALA A 461 8.15 7.66 -18.38
N GLY A 462 7.84 6.36 -18.48
CA GLY A 462 6.49 5.87 -18.80
C GLY A 462 5.57 5.80 -17.57
N PRO A 463 4.32 5.32 -17.72
CA PRO A 463 3.34 5.26 -16.63
C PRO A 463 3.86 4.55 -15.36
N ALA A 464 4.55 3.42 -15.52
CA ALA A 464 5.10 2.65 -14.39
C ALA A 464 6.20 3.43 -13.64
N GLY A 465 7.18 3.97 -14.36
CA GLY A 465 8.29 4.71 -13.77
C GLY A 465 7.81 5.99 -13.08
N LEU A 466 6.96 6.76 -13.74
CA LEU A 466 6.42 7.99 -13.16
C LEU A 466 5.50 7.70 -11.96
N SER A 467 4.69 6.63 -12.00
CA SER A 467 3.91 6.19 -10.85
C SER A 467 4.80 5.83 -9.65
N CYS A 468 5.87 5.07 -9.87
CA CYS A 468 6.84 4.76 -8.83
C CYS A 468 7.48 6.02 -8.23
N ALA A 469 7.89 6.96 -9.10
CA ALA A 469 8.45 8.24 -8.68
C ALA A 469 7.48 9.06 -7.81
N TYR A 470 6.21 9.13 -8.22
CA TYR A 470 5.15 9.83 -7.49
C TYR A 470 5.01 9.31 -6.05
N TYR A 471 4.87 7.99 -5.86
CA TYR A 471 4.70 7.40 -4.52
C TYR A 471 5.95 7.48 -3.65
N LEU A 472 7.15 7.38 -4.24
CA LEU A 472 8.40 7.59 -3.51
C LEU A 472 8.57 9.05 -3.08
N LYS A 473 8.11 10.02 -3.88
CA LYS A 473 8.15 11.43 -3.49
C LYS A 473 7.18 11.76 -2.36
N ILE A 474 5.99 11.16 -2.36
CA ILE A 474 5.08 11.26 -1.20
C ILE A 474 5.78 10.75 0.06
N LYS A 475 6.56 9.68 -0.01
CA LYS A 475 7.34 9.20 1.14
C LYS A 475 8.51 10.10 1.55
N GLY A 476 8.90 11.07 0.70
CA GLY A 476 9.97 12.02 0.97
C GLY A 476 11.35 11.65 0.42
N TYR A 477 11.44 10.79 -0.60
CA TYR A 477 12.73 10.41 -1.19
C TYR A 477 13.23 11.41 -2.24
N PRO A 478 14.56 11.59 -2.38
CA PRO A 478 15.17 12.18 -3.57
C PRO A 478 15.11 11.19 -4.74
N VAL A 479 14.33 11.53 -5.76
CA VAL A 479 14.06 10.67 -6.91
C VAL A 479 14.53 11.34 -8.20
N THR A 480 15.34 10.61 -8.97
CA THR A 480 15.74 11.00 -10.33
C THR A 480 15.20 10.00 -11.34
N VAL A 481 14.49 10.48 -12.36
CA VAL A 481 13.98 9.68 -13.48
C VAL A 481 14.90 9.89 -14.68
N PHE A 482 15.47 8.79 -15.18
CA PHE A 482 16.29 8.75 -16.39
C PHE A 482 15.44 8.31 -17.57
N GLU A 483 15.41 9.12 -18.62
CA GLU A 483 14.63 8.87 -19.83
C GLU A 483 15.53 8.95 -21.06
N LYS A 484 15.43 7.93 -21.92
CA LYS A 484 16.18 7.84 -23.17
C LYS A 484 15.75 8.91 -24.17
N GLU A 485 14.46 9.18 -24.24
CA GLU A 485 13.88 10.12 -25.18
C GLU A 485 13.94 11.58 -24.65
N LYS A 486 13.71 12.55 -25.54
CA LYS A 486 13.69 13.98 -25.13
C LYS A 486 12.39 14.39 -24.42
N LYS A 487 11.32 13.61 -24.60
CA LYS A 487 9.98 13.88 -24.07
C LYS A 487 9.62 12.80 -23.06
N LEU A 488 9.01 13.23 -21.95
CA LEU A 488 8.54 12.35 -20.88
C LEU A 488 7.16 11.75 -21.21
N GLY A 489 6.70 10.79 -20.41
CA GLY A 489 5.39 10.15 -20.53
C GLY A 489 5.38 8.83 -21.29
N GLY A 490 6.54 8.40 -21.83
CA GLY A 490 6.71 7.12 -22.52
C GLY A 490 5.63 6.91 -23.60
N MET A 491 4.96 5.75 -23.58
CA MET A 491 3.92 5.41 -24.55
C MET A 491 2.70 6.34 -24.52
N MET A 492 2.38 7.02 -23.41
CA MET A 492 1.29 8.00 -23.35
C MET A 492 1.58 9.20 -24.26
N THR A 493 2.84 9.63 -24.30
CA THR A 493 3.28 10.77 -25.12
C THR A 493 3.69 10.34 -26.52
N LEU A 494 4.41 9.23 -26.65
CA LEU A 494 5.07 8.84 -27.90
C LEU A 494 4.25 7.84 -28.71
N GLY A 495 3.43 7.01 -28.07
CA GLY A 495 2.67 5.94 -28.72
C GLY A 495 1.25 6.35 -29.09
N ILE A 496 0.50 6.92 -28.16
CA ILE A 496 -0.93 7.22 -28.35
C ILE A 496 -1.10 8.50 -29.18
N PRO A 497 -1.93 8.55 -30.23
CA PRO A 497 -2.14 9.78 -31.00
C PRO A 497 -2.87 10.89 -30.24
N SER A 498 -2.62 12.16 -30.61
CA SER A 498 -3.25 13.33 -29.95
C SER A 498 -4.78 13.39 -30.06
N PHE A 499 -5.40 12.76 -31.06
CA PHE A 499 -6.87 12.69 -31.16
C PHE A 499 -7.51 11.73 -30.14
N ARG A 500 -6.69 10.95 -29.41
CA ARG A 500 -7.11 10.11 -28.28
C ARG A 500 -6.58 10.61 -26.95
N LEU A 501 -5.38 11.16 -26.93
CA LEU A 501 -4.75 11.66 -25.73
C LEU A 501 -3.88 12.87 -26.07
N GLU A 502 -4.38 14.05 -25.74
CA GLU A 502 -3.68 15.29 -26.02
C GLU A 502 -2.41 15.41 -25.19
N LYS A 503 -1.33 15.92 -25.80
CA LYS A 503 0.00 15.95 -25.17
C LYS A 503 0.08 16.91 -23.99
N ASN A 504 -0.73 17.97 -24.01
CA ASN A 504 -0.85 18.90 -22.89
C ASN A 504 -1.50 18.24 -21.66
N VAL A 505 -2.38 17.24 -21.83
CA VAL A 505 -2.97 16.48 -20.71
C VAL A 505 -1.87 15.68 -20.00
N VAL A 506 -1.07 14.95 -20.78
CA VAL A 506 0.06 14.18 -20.23
C VAL A 506 1.08 15.10 -19.56
N GLU A 507 1.44 16.21 -20.21
CA GLU A 507 2.40 17.17 -19.68
C GLU A 507 1.92 17.82 -18.37
N ALA A 508 0.64 18.17 -18.26
CA ALA A 508 0.07 18.77 -17.07
C ALA A 508 0.13 17.83 -15.85
N GLU A 509 -0.10 16.54 -16.03
CA GLU A 509 0.04 15.57 -14.93
C GLU A 509 1.51 15.28 -14.61
N ILE A 510 2.42 15.37 -15.59
CA ILE A 510 3.88 15.30 -15.36
C ILE A 510 4.40 16.54 -14.62
N ASP A 511 3.83 17.72 -14.88
CA ASP A 511 4.16 18.95 -14.14
C ASP A 511 3.94 18.79 -12.63
N ILE A 512 2.91 18.03 -12.22
CA ILE A 512 2.68 17.73 -10.81
C ILE A 512 3.87 17.00 -10.19
N LEU A 513 4.49 16.05 -10.92
CA LEU A 513 5.71 15.39 -10.44
C LEU A 513 6.89 16.38 -10.38
N ARG A 514 6.98 17.35 -11.29
CA ARG A 514 7.99 18.41 -11.22
C ARG A 514 7.79 19.31 -10.02
N GLU A 515 6.54 19.69 -9.72
CA GLU A 515 6.16 20.50 -8.55
C GLU A 515 6.46 19.76 -7.23
N MET A 516 6.27 18.43 -7.19
CA MET A 516 6.71 17.57 -6.09
C MET A 516 8.25 17.46 -5.97
N GLY A 517 9.00 17.96 -6.97
CA GLY A 517 10.45 18.00 -7.01
C GLY A 517 11.11 16.73 -7.55
N VAL A 518 10.43 15.96 -8.43
CA VAL A 518 11.08 14.86 -9.18
C VAL A 518 12.10 15.45 -10.15
N GLU A 519 13.33 14.94 -10.12
CA GLU A 519 14.35 15.31 -11.09
C GLU A 519 14.23 14.45 -12.35
N PHE A 520 14.29 15.08 -13.53
CA PHE A 520 14.23 14.38 -14.81
C PHE A 520 15.52 14.58 -15.60
N LYS A 521 16.13 13.47 -16.04
CA LYS A 521 17.31 13.45 -16.93
C LYS A 521 16.92 12.79 -18.24
N THR A 522 16.57 13.60 -19.24
CA THR A 522 16.17 13.16 -20.58
C THR A 522 17.37 13.01 -21.51
N GLY A 523 17.22 12.22 -22.57
CA GLY A 523 18.32 11.92 -23.51
C GLY A 523 19.41 11.01 -22.94
N VAL A 524 19.12 10.27 -21.86
CA VAL A 524 20.07 9.38 -21.18
C VAL A 524 19.54 7.95 -21.22
N GLU A 525 20.23 7.07 -21.95
CA GLU A 525 19.94 5.65 -22.03
C GLU A 525 20.77 4.88 -20.99
N VAL A 526 20.14 4.47 -19.88
CA VAL A 526 20.79 3.62 -18.86
C VAL A 526 21.04 2.23 -19.46
N GLY A 527 22.26 1.72 -19.30
CA GLY A 527 22.79 0.55 -20.00
C GLY A 527 23.69 0.90 -21.19
N ARG A 528 23.67 2.16 -21.67
CA ARG A 528 24.52 2.61 -22.78
C ARG A 528 25.32 3.87 -22.46
N ASP A 529 24.65 4.93 -22.03
CA ASP A 529 25.28 6.22 -21.69
C ASP A 529 25.78 6.23 -20.25
N VAL A 530 25.07 5.54 -19.36
CA VAL A 530 25.43 5.31 -17.96
C VAL A 530 25.01 3.90 -17.56
N THR A 531 25.75 3.24 -16.67
CA THR A 531 25.45 1.88 -16.20
C THR A 531 24.81 1.90 -14.80
N LEU A 532 24.16 0.80 -14.41
CA LEU A 532 23.66 0.64 -13.03
C LEU A 532 24.80 0.72 -12.01
N ALA A 533 26.00 0.22 -12.35
CA ALA A 533 27.18 0.29 -11.49
C ALA A 533 27.62 1.74 -11.24
N GLU A 534 27.74 2.55 -12.29
CA GLU A 534 28.10 3.97 -12.16
C GLU A 534 27.05 4.76 -11.36
N LEU A 535 25.76 4.43 -11.50
CA LEU A 535 24.72 5.04 -10.68
C LEU A 535 24.84 4.62 -9.20
N ARG A 536 25.19 3.37 -8.89
CA ARG A 536 25.48 2.96 -7.50
C ARG A 536 26.65 3.77 -6.93
N GLU A 537 27.70 3.99 -7.71
CA GLU A 537 28.85 4.83 -7.32
C GLU A 537 28.45 6.30 -7.06
N GLN A 538 27.46 6.82 -7.77
CA GLN A 538 26.85 8.14 -7.52
C GLN A 538 25.97 8.20 -6.26
N GLY A 539 25.79 7.06 -5.57
CA GLY A 539 25.09 6.95 -4.30
C GLY A 539 23.62 6.56 -4.40
N TYR A 540 23.12 6.15 -5.57
CA TYR A 540 21.78 5.58 -5.71
C TYR A 540 21.68 4.24 -4.96
N LYS A 541 20.61 4.07 -4.18
CA LYS A 541 20.41 2.92 -3.27
C LYS A 541 19.47 1.87 -3.82
N ALA A 542 18.57 2.24 -4.73
CA ALA A 542 17.66 1.33 -5.40
C ALA A 542 17.27 1.85 -6.78
N PHE A 543 16.85 0.93 -7.64
CA PHE A 543 16.52 1.15 -9.04
C PHE A 543 15.13 0.60 -9.36
N TYR A 544 14.33 1.35 -10.12
CA TYR A 544 13.09 0.85 -10.70
C TYR A 544 13.15 0.86 -12.22
N LEU A 545 12.99 -0.31 -12.85
CA LEU A 545 12.95 -0.49 -14.29
C LEU A 545 11.51 -0.36 -14.80
N GLY A 546 11.24 0.75 -15.49
CA GLY A 546 9.96 1.08 -16.13
C GLY A 546 10.13 1.45 -17.61
N ILE A 547 11.06 0.79 -18.31
CA ILE A 547 11.44 1.10 -19.71
C ILE A 547 10.39 0.68 -20.75
N GLY A 548 9.45 -0.19 -20.35
CA GLY A 548 8.37 -0.70 -21.18
C GLY A 548 8.82 -1.52 -22.41
N ALA A 549 7.90 -1.71 -23.36
CA ALA A 549 8.12 -2.45 -24.61
C ALA A 549 8.20 -1.50 -25.82
N SER A 550 9.22 -0.66 -25.86
CA SER A 550 9.28 0.52 -26.75
C SER A 550 9.66 0.25 -28.22
N LYS A 551 9.88 -1.01 -28.62
CA LYS A 551 10.30 -1.39 -29.99
C LYS A 551 9.18 -2.12 -30.73
N GLY A 552 8.91 -1.76 -31.97
CA GLY A 552 7.90 -2.48 -32.76
C GLY A 552 8.43 -3.75 -33.43
N THR A 553 7.49 -4.64 -33.77
CA THR A 553 7.79 -5.87 -34.49
C THR A 553 7.66 -5.65 -36.01
N THR A 554 8.70 -6.04 -36.74
CA THR A 554 8.71 -6.03 -38.21
C THR A 554 7.98 -7.25 -38.77
N LEU A 555 7.48 -7.12 -40.01
CA LEU A 555 6.90 -8.27 -40.72
C LEU A 555 8.01 -9.24 -41.14
N ASN A 556 7.73 -10.53 -41.06
CA ASN A 556 8.63 -11.59 -41.54
C ASN A 556 8.15 -12.08 -42.91
N VAL A 557 8.18 -11.20 -43.91
CA VAL A 557 7.79 -11.48 -45.29
C VAL A 557 8.84 -10.91 -46.24
N PRO A 558 9.03 -11.47 -47.44
CA PRO A 558 9.93 -10.89 -48.44
C PRO A 558 9.52 -9.44 -48.77
N GLY A 559 10.50 -8.54 -48.90
CA GLY A 559 10.30 -7.12 -49.18
C GLY A 559 9.94 -6.23 -47.98
N ALA A 560 10.01 -6.75 -46.74
CA ALA A 560 9.76 -5.98 -45.52
C ALA A 560 10.79 -4.85 -45.24
N ASP A 561 11.92 -4.86 -45.94
CA ASP A 561 13.00 -3.87 -45.89
C ASP A 561 12.90 -2.80 -47.00
N LEU A 562 11.91 -2.90 -47.90
CA LEU A 562 11.66 -1.90 -48.94
C LEU A 562 11.31 -0.52 -48.35
N GLY A 563 11.64 0.55 -49.09
CA GLY A 563 11.24 1.90 -48.71
C GLY A 563 9.71 2.05 -48.65
N ASN A 564 9.23 2.95 -47.79
CA ASN A 564 7.81 3.13 -47.45
C ASN A 564 7.15 1.93 -46.75
N VAL A 565 7.93 1.00 -46.20
CA VAL A 565 7.47 0.05 -45.19
C VAL A 565 7.80 0.63 -43.80
N PHE A 566 6.80 0.81 -42.96
CA PHE A 566 6.94 1.45 -41.65
C PHE A 566 6.63 0.45 -40.52
N CYS A 567 7.35 0.60 -39.42
CA CYS A 567 6.95 0.06 -38.14
C CYS A 567 5.87 0.99 -37.54
N GLY A 568 4.73 0.45 -37.11
CA GLY A 568 3.59 1.23 -36.62
C GLY A 568 3.93 2.09 -35.41
N LEU A 569 4.73 1.58 -34.47
CA LEU A 569 5.19 2.34 -33.32
C LEU A 569 6.09 3.51 -33.71
N ASP A 570 7.03 3.29 -34.63
CA ASP A 570 7.94 4.34 -35.09
C ASP A 570 7.19 5.40 -35.91
N PHE A 571 6.21 4.97 -36.70
CA PHE A 571 5.29 5.85 -37.43
C PHE A 571 4.49 6.76 -36.48
N LEU A 572 3.88 6.19 -35.43
CA LEU A 572 3.14 6.98 -34.42
C LEU A 572 4.07 7.90 -33.65
N ARG A 573 5.27 7.42 -33.27
CA ARG A 573 6.30 8.23 -32.60
C ARG A 573 6.70 9.43 -33.43
N ASP A 574 6.94 9.25 -34.72
CA ASP A 574 7.29 10.32 -35.65
C ASP A 574 6.16 11.36 -35.74
N ILE A 575 4.91 10.93 -35.85
CA ILE A 575 3.74 11.82 -35.88
C ILE A 575 3.62 12.60 -34.58
N ASN A 576 3.74 11.94 -33.43
CA ASN A 576 3.65 12.57 -32.11
C ASN A 576 4.80 13.55 -31.83
N GLN A 577 5.93 13.40 -32.52
CA GLN A 577 7.05 14.36 -32.52
C GLN A 577 6.88 15.50 -33.54
N GLY A 578 5.75 15.55 -34.25
CA GLY A 578 5.43 16.59 -35.23
C GLY A 578 6.00 16.34 -36.63
N LYS A 579 6.57 15.15 -36.89
CA LYS A 579 7.00 14.77 -38.25
C LYS A 579 5.79 14.35 -39.08
N LYS A 580 5.89 14.50 -40.40
CA LYS A 580 4.86 14.07 -41.36
C LYS A 580 5.43 13.01 -42.31
N PRO A 581 5.34 11.71 -41.96
CA PRO A 581 5.82 10.65 -42.82
C PRO A 581 5.09 10.66 -44.17
N LYS A 582 5.82 10.46 -45.28
CA LYS A 582 5.26 10.47 -46.64
C LYS A 582 4.71 9.10 -47.00
N VAL A 583 3.47 8.81 -46.58
CA VAL A 583 2.80 7.51 -46.78
C VAL A 583 2.17 7.32 -48.17
N GLY A 584 1.97 8.40 -48.92
CA GLY A 584 1.34 8.35 -50.26
C GLY A 584 -0.19 8.31 -50.19
N LYS A 585 -0.82 7.70 -51.19
CA LYS A 585 -2.29 7.71 -51.36
C LYS A 585 -2.99 6.47 -50.81
N THR A 586 -2.35 5.29 -50.84
CA THR A 586 -2.99 4.01 -50.50
C THR A 586 -2.14 3.27 -49.49
N VAL A 587 -2.65 3.05 -48.28
CA VAL A 587 -1.89 2.51 -47.15
C VAL A 587 -2.51 1.20 -46.68
N ALA A 588 -1.69 0.16 -46.56
CA ALA A 588 -2.07 -1.09 -45.90
C ALA A 588 -1.50 -1.13 -44.47
N VAL A 589 -2.36 -1.33 -43.48
CA VAL A 589 -1.96 -1.48 -42.08
C VAL A 589 -2.14 -2.94 -41.68
N ILE A 590 -1.07 -3.61 -41.26
CA ILE A 590 -1.12 -5.03 -40.88
C ILE A 590 -1.29 -5.15 -39.38
N GLY A 591 -2.42 -5.68 -38.92
CA GLY A 591 -2.71 -5.89 -37.50
C GLY A 591 -4.18 -5.74 -37.16
N GLY A 592 -4.54 -5.99 -35.89
CA GLY A 592 -5.92 -5.85 -35.42
C GLY A 592 -6.06 -5.37 -33.97
N GLY A 593 -4.95 -4.97 -33.32
CA GLY A 593 -5.03 -4.37 -31.98
C GLY A 593 -5.22 -2.86 -32.03
N ASN A 594 -5.36 -2.21 -30.86
CA ASN A 594 -5.54 -0.75 -30.77
C ASN A 594 -4.45 0.04 -31.49
N VAL A 595 -3.19 -0.43 -31.47
CA VAL A 595 -2.09 0.20 -32.23
C VAL A 595 -2.36 0.22 -33.74
N ALA A 596 -2.97 -0.85 -34.30
CA ALA A 596 -3.32 -0.89 -35.71
C ALA A 596 -4.42 0.13 -36.06
N ILE A 597 -5.41 0.29 -35.16
CA ILE A 597 -6.46 1.30 -35.30
C ILE A 597 -5.87 2.71 -35.26
N ASP A 598 -5.02 2.99 -34.27
CA ASP A 598 -4.36 4.29 -34.11
C ASP A 598 -3.49 4.66 -35.31
N VAL A 599 -2.72 3.68 -35.82
CA VAL A 599 -1.93 3.83 -37.06
C VAL A 599 -2.82 4.14 -38.24
N ALA A 600 -3.92 3.40 -38.42
CA ALA A 600 -4.81 3.58 -39.56
C ALA A 600 -5.49 4.95 -39.57
N ARG A 601 -6.04 5.36 -38.42
CA ARG A 601 -6.67 6.68 -38.23
C ARG A 601 -5.68 7.83 -38.39
N SER A 602 -4.43 7.62 -37.97
CA SER A 602 -3.34 8.57 -38.21
C SER A 602 -2.99 8.68 -39.69
N ALA A 603 -2.97 7.57 -40.43
CA ALA A 603 -2.73 7.57 -41.88
C ALA A 603 -3.87 8.26 -42.66
N VAL A 604 -5.13 8.04 -42.27
CA VAL A 604 -6.30 8.76 -42.83
C VAL A 604 -6.16 10.27 -42.64
N ARG A 605 -5.75 10.74 -41.46
CA ARG A 605 -5.50 12.18 -41.20
C ARG A 605 -4.34 12.78 -42.00
N LEU A 606 -3.41 11.94 -42.48
CA LEU A 606 -2.38 12.35 -43.45
C LEU A 606 -2.90 12.38 -44.91
N GLY A 607 -4.18 12.04 -45.14
CA GLY A 607 -4.84 12.08 -46.44
C GLY A 607 -4.76 10.78 -47.24
N ALA A 608 -4.48 9.64 -46.59
CA ALA A 608 -4.38 8.35 -47.25
C ALA A 608 -5.68 7.52 -47.20
N ASP A 609 -6.00 6.85 -48.31
CA ASP A 609 -6.98 5.76 -48.36
C ASP A 609 -6.36 4.54 -47.68
N THR A 610 -6.91 4.16 -46.53
CA THR A 610 -6.26 3.23 -45.60
C THR A 610 -7.09 1.97 -45.42
N THR A 611 -6.44 0.81 -45.58
CA THR A 611 -7.04 -0.51 -45.34
C THR A 611 -6.29 -1.25 -44.24
N ILE A 612 -7.01 -1.66 -43.20
CA ILE A 612 -6.51 -2.59 -42.18
C ILE A 612 -6.65 -4.02 -42.69
N ILE A 613 -5.56 -4.78 -42.59
CA ILE A 613 -5.48 -6.17 -43.01
C ILE A 613 -5.30 -7.02 -41.76
N TYR A 614 -6.29 -7.87 -41.49
CA TYR A 614 -6.33 -8.71 -40.31
C TYR A 614 -6.54 -10.17 -40.67
N ARG A 615 -5.70 -11.03 -40.09
CA ARG A 615 -5.65 -12.47 -40.40
C ARG A 615 -6.81 -13.29 -39.83
N ARG A 616 -7.69 -12.70 -39.01
CA ARG A 616 -8.89 -13.36 -38.45
C ARG A 616 -10.15 -12.57 -38.83
N SER A 617 -11.30 -12.99 -38.32
CA SER A 617 -12.56 -12.27 -38.52
C SER A 617 -12.62 -11.02 -37.64
N SER A 618 -13.69 -10.25 -37.79
CA SER A 618 -13.97 -9.08 -36.95
C SER A 618 -14.19 -9.46 -35.48
N GLU A 619 -14.76 -10.64 -35.21
CA GLU A 619 -15.12 -11.06 -33.84
C GLU A 619 -13.88 -11.34 -32.97
N GLU A 620 -12.78 -11.83 -33.55
CA GLU A 620 -11.53 -12.06 -32.81
C GLU A 620 -10.55 -10.87 -32.90
N MET A 621 -11.01 -9.69 -33.32
CA MET A 621 -10.19 -8.48 -33.37
C MET A 621 -9.92 -7.98 -31.93
N PRO A 622 -8.66 -7.83 -31.50
CA PRO A 622 -8.35 -7.39 -30.13
C PRO A 622 -8.67 -5.93 -29.82
N ALA A 623 -8.92 -5.10 -30.84
CA ALA A 623 -9.21 -3.69 -30.65
C ALA A 623 -10.60 -3.46 -30.02
N ALA A 624 -10.74 -2.38 -29.25
CA ALA A 624 -12.02 -2.04 -28.63
C ALA A 624 -13.08 -1.72 -29.70
N ALA A 625 -14.32 -2.18 -29.50
CA ALA A 625 -15.40 -2.00 -30.46
C ALA A 625 -15.71 -0.51 -30.75
N GLU A 626 -15.57 0.36 -29.75
CA GLU A 626 -15.71 1.82 -29.91
C GLU A 626 -14.64 2.36 -30.89
N GLU A 627 -13.39 1.93 -30.76
CA GLU A 627 -12.29 2.38 -31.61
C GLU A 627 -12.44 1.89 -33.06
N ILE A 628 -12.96 0.66 -33.24
CA ILE A 628 -13.27 0.12 -34.57
C ILE A 628 -14.35 0.99 -35.25
N LYS A 629 -15.44 1.32 -34.54
CA LYS A 629 -16.51 2.19 -35.06
C LYS A 629 -16.01 3.58 -35.43
N GLU A 630 -15.14 4.17 -34.60
CA GLU A 630 -14.51 5.46 -34.90
C GLU A 630 -13.63 5.39 -36.16
N ALA A 631 -12.88 4.31 -36.34
CA ALA A 631 -12.05 4.11 -37.54
C ALA A 631 -12.91 3.97 -38.81
N GLU A 632 -14.01 3.19 -38.75
CA GLU A 632 -14.96 3.05 -39.85
C GLU A 632 -15.62 4.39 -40.20
N ALA A 633 -16.01 5.18 -39.19
CA ALA A 633 -16.61 6.51 -39.37
C ALA A 633 -15.64 7.51 -40.02
N GLU A 634 -14.33 7.31 -39.88
CA GLU A 634 -13.28 8.09 -40.54
C GLU A 634 -12.91 7.55 -41.94
N GLY A 635 -13.52 6.45 -42.39
CA GLY A 635 -13.33 5.87 -43.71
C GLY A 635 -12.22 4.82 -43.81
N VAL A 636 -11.76 4.26 -42.68
CA VAL A 636 -10.84 3.12 -42.68
C VAL A 636 -11.56 1.87 -43.20
N LYS A 637 -10.96 1.19 -44.18
CA LYS A 637 -11.47 -0.08 -44.72
C LYS A 637 -10.88 -1.26 -43.96
N PHE A 638 -11.63 -2.35 -43.86
CA PHE A 638 -11.18 -3.58 -43.21
C PHE A 638 -11.17 -4.75 -44.19
N MET A 639 -10.05 -5.48 -44.22
CA MET A 639 -9.87 -6.72 -44.97
C MET A 639 -9.55 -7.84 -43.96
N TYR A 640 -10.59 -8.59 -43.62
CA TYR A 640 -10.50 -9.73 -42.71
C TYR A 640 -10.03 -10.98 -43.44
N LEU A 641 -9.61 -11.99 -42.67
CA LEU A 641 -9.17 -13.27 -43.19
C LEU A 641 -8.08 -13.13 -44.28
N ALA A 642 -7.16 -12.18 -44.08
CA ALA A 642 -6.06 -11.92 -44.99
C ALA A 642 -4.76 -11.70 -44.20
N ALA A 643 -3.65 -12.22 -44.70
CA ALA A 643 -2.32 -11.97 -44.14
C ALA A 643 -1.32 -11.59 -45.24
N PRO A 644 -0.31 -10.76 -44.95
CA PRO A 644 0.73 -10.45 -45.92
C PRO A 644 1.58 -11.70 -46.22
N ALA A 645 1.74 -12.01 -47.50
CA ALA A 645 2.61 -13.07 -48.00
C ALA A 645 3.93 -12.51 -48.53
N GLU A 646 3.88 -11.40 -49.27
CA GLU A 646 5.05 -10.78 -49.91
C GLU A 646 4.78 -9.29 -50.19
N ILE A 647 5.79 -8.45 -50.00
CA ILE A 647 5.76 -7.02 -50.33
C ILE A 647 6.57 -6.81 -51.61
N ILE A 648 5.92 -6.31 -52.66
CA ILE A 648 6.49 -6.23 -54.00
C ILE A 648 6.83 -4.78 -54.34
N GLY A 649 8.06 -4.54 -54.81
CA GLY A 649 8.53 -3.24 -55.23
C GLY A 649 10.00 -3.22 -55.65
N ASP A 650 10.44 -2.10 -56.22
CA ASP A 650 11.85 -1.91 -56.60
C ASP A 650 12.64 -1.33 -55.42
N LYS A 651 12.63 0.00 -55.28
CA LYS A 651 13.23 0.73 -54.13
C LYS A 651 12.20 1.09 -53.05
N LYS A 652 10.92 1.05 -53.42
CA LYS A 652 9.78 1.36 -52.57
C LYS A 652 8.67 0.37 -52.88
N VAL A 653 7.83 0.08 -51.89
CA VAL A 653 6.64 -0.75 -52.08
C VAL A 653 5.73 -0.16 -53.16
N LYS A 654 5.18 -1.04 -54.01
CA LYS A 654 4.18 -0.74 -55.02
C LYS A 654 2.92 -1.60 -54.86
N GLU A 655 3.11 -2.85 -54.45
CA GLU A 655 2.05 -3.86 -54.36
C GLU A 655 2.26 -4.72 -53.11
N LEU A 656 1.15 -5.19 -52.54
CA LEU A 656 1.14 -6.10 -51.40
C LEU A 656 0.40 -7.37 -51.80
N LYS A 657 1.11 -8.50 -51.77
CA LYS A 657 0.54 -9.82 -52.00
C LYS A 657 0.03 -10.37 -50.67
N LEU A 658 -1.23 -10.71 -50.66
CA LEU A 658 -1.98 -11.22 -49.52
C LEU A 658 -2.34 -12.67 -49.75
N GLU A 659 -2.29 -13.46 -48.70
CA GLU A 659 -2.83 -14.81 -48.67
C GLU A 659 -4.16 -14.80 -47.93
N LYS A 660 -5.18 -15.45 -48.52
CA LYS A 660 -6.46 -15.66 -47.84
C LYS A 660 -6.30 -16.66 -46.71
N MET A 661 -6.97 -16.38 -45.61
CA MET A 661 -6.97 -17.18 -44.40
C MET A 661 -8.36 -17.78 -44.19
N VAL A 662 -8.40 -18.93 -43.53
CA VAL A 662 -9.63 -19.49 -42.95
C VAL A 662 -9.42 -19.71 -41.47
N LEU A 663 -10.50 -19.67 -40.69
CA LEU A 663 -10.43 -19.95 -39.26
C LEU A 663 -10.33 -21.46 -39.06
N GLY A 664 -9.26 -21.90 -38.41
CA GLY A 664 -9.08 -23.25 -37.90
C GLY A 664 -9.66 -23.41 -36.49
N ALA A 665 -9.10 -24.35 -35.74
CA ALA A 665 -9.53 -24.61 -34.36
C ALA A 665 -9.40 -23.37 -33.46
N CYS A 666 -10.38 -23.21 -32.57
CA CYS A 666 -10.43 -22.14 -31.58
C CYS A 666 -9.94 -22.65 -30.22
N ASP A 667 -9.23 -21.80 -29.49
CA ASP A 667 -8.80 -22.09 -28.13
C ASP A 667 -9.97 -21.96 -27.13
N LEU A 668 -9.69 -22.27 -25.86
CA LEU A 668 -10.67 -22.17 -24.76
C LEU A 668 -11.18 -20.73 -24.53
N GLN A 669 -10.51 -19.72 -25.08
CA GLN A 669 -10.88 -18.31 -25.01
C GLN A 669 -11.69 -17.89 -26.25
N GLY A 670 -12.06 -18.84 -27.12
CA GLY A 670 -12.81 -18.60 -28.35
C GLY A 670 -11.97 -18.04 -29.49
N ARG A 671 -10.64 -17.97 -29.35
CA ARG A 671 -9.76 -17.37 -30.35
C ARG A 671 -9.33 -18.41 -31.38
N CYS A 672 -9.79 -18.25 -32.61
CA CYS A 672 -9.52 -19.19 -33.69
C CYS A 672 -8.13 -19.00 -34.32
N THR A 673 -7.47 -20.11 -34.66
CA THR A 673 -6.15 -20.08 -35.30
C THR A 673 -6.30 -19.82 -36.79
N PRO A 674 -5.66 -18.78 -37.37
CA PRO A 674 -5.73 -18.53 -38.80
C PRO A 674 -4.93 -19.59 -39.57
N VAL A 675 -5.52 -20.15 -40.61
CA VAL A 675 -4.91 -21.18 -41.47
C VAL A 675 -4.82 -20.67 -42.91
N PRO A 676 -3.63 -20.72 -43.55
CA PRO A 676 -3.44 -20.30 -44.94
C PRO A 676 -4.20 -21.20 -45.91
N THR A 677 -4.83 -20.62 -46.93
CA THR A 677 -5.53 -21.39 -47.98
C THR A 677 -4.69 -21.68 -49.21
N GLY A 678 -3.55 -20.98 -49.39
CA GLY A 678 -2.78 -20.99 -50.64
C GLY A 678 -3.39 -20.16 -51.77
N GLU A 679 -4.53 -19.48 -51.55
CA GLU A 679 -5.07 -18.49 -52.49
C GLU A 679 -4.46 -17.12 -52.23
N PHE A 680 -3.92 -16.50 -53.28
CA PHE A 680 -3.28 -15.19 -53.19
C PHE A 680 -4.05 -14.11 -53.96
N GLU A 681 -4.08 -12.91 -53.39
CA GLU A 681 -4.58 -11.69 -54.01
C GLU A 681 -3.50 -10.61 -53.92
N THR A 682 -3.40 -9.72 -54.92
CA THR A 682 -2.41 -8.63 -54.89
C THR A 682 -3.13 -7.29 -54.99
N ILE A 683 -2.82 -6.39 -54.06
CA ILE A 683 -3.40 -5.05 -54.02
C ILE A 683 -2.33 -3.97 -54.21
N PRO A 684 -2.62 -2.88 -54.97
CA PRO A 684 -1.69 -1.77 -55.11
C PRO A 684 -1.63 -0.94 -53.83
N VAL A 685 -0.43 -0.64 -53.34
CA VAL A 685 -0.21 0.16 -52.12
C VAL A 685 1.01 1.08 -52.26
N THR A 686 0.94 2.26 -51.66
CA THR A 686 2.06 3.22 -51.62
C THR A 686 2.87 3.16 -50.32
N ALA A 687 2.30 2.55 -49.28
CA ALA A 687 2.99 2.24 -48.03
C ALA A 687 2.35 1.04 -47.33
N VAL A 688 3.17 0.32 -46.56
CA VAL A 688 2.74 -0.77 -45.67
C VAL A 688 3.19 -0.43 -44.26
N ILE A 689 2.30 -0.51 -43.28
CA ILE A 689 2.60 -0.22 -41.88
C ILE A 689 2.36 -1.46 -41.03
N SER A 690 3.41 -1.98 -40.40
CA SER A 690 3.37 -3.15 -39.52
C SER A 690 2.93 -2.77 -38.11
N ALA A 691 1.77 -3.26 -37.66
CA ALA A 691 1.26 -3.07 -36.30
C ALA A 691 0.99 -4.44 -35.61
N VAL A 692 1.94 -5.36 -35.75
CA VAL A 692 1.80 -6.77 -35.32
C VAL A 692 2.30 -7.09 -33.91
N GLY A 693 2.84 -6.10 -33.19
CA GLY A 693 3.25 -6.26 -31.79
C GLY A 693 4.41 -5.35 -31.38
N GLN A 694 4.71 -5.35 -30.07
CA GLN A 694 5.83 -4.62 -29.48
C GLN A 694 6.80 -5.60 -28.82
N LYS A 695 8.05 -5.20 -28.67
CA LYS A 695 9.16 -5.95 -28.10
C LYS A 695 9.89 -5.10 -27.07
N ILE A 696 10.44 -5.77 -26.08
CA ILE A 696 11.28 -5.15 -25.06
C ILE A 696 12.70 -5.07 -25.61
N ASP A 697 13.29 -3.88 -25.50
CA ASP A 697 14.69 -3.62 -25.82
C ASP A 697 15.38 -3.18 -24.53
N LEU A 698 16.10 -4.13 -23.91
CA LEU A 698 16.83 -3.88 -22.66
C LEU A 698 18.14 -3.12 -22.90
N GLY A 699 18.59 -2.98 -24.15
CA GLY A 699 19.93 -2.48 -24.45
C GLY A 699 20.99 -3.19 -23.59
N GLY A 700 21.91 -2.41 -23.02
CA GLY A 700 22.95 -2.91 -22.12
C GLY A 700 22.51 -3.10 -20.65
N LEU A 701 21.24 -2.93 -20.28
CA LEU A 701 20.79 -3.13 -18.88
C LEU A 701 20.95 -4.59 -18.40
N SER A 702 20.90 -5.53 -19.33
CA SER A 702 21.11 -6.96 -19.05
C SER A 702 22.60 -7.33 -18.95
N GLU A 703 23.49 -6.50 -19.49
CA GLU A 703 24.92 -6.79 -19.52
C GLU A 703 25.53 -6.58 -18.13
N GLY A 704 26.12 -7.64 -17.57
CA GLY A 704 26.75 -7.58 -16.25
C GLY A 704 25.78 -7.44 -15.06
N SER A 705 24.47 -7.55 -15.28
CA SER A 705 23.46 -7.60 -14.22
C SER A 705 22.98 -9.03 -13.96
N LYS A 706 22.39 -9.28 -12.79
CA LYS A 706 21.78 -10.58 -12.43
C LYS A 706 20.34 -10.73 -12.90
N LEU A 707 19.87 -9.86 -13.80
CA LEU A 707 18.50 -9.90 -14.29
C LEU A 707 18.22 -11.25 -14.97
N LYS A 708 17.11 -11.88 -14.58
CA LYS A 708 16.58 -13.07 -15.26
C LYS A 708 15.56 -12.63 -16.28
N LEU A 709 15.69 -13.17 -17.49
CA LEU A 709 14.81 -12.85 -18.60
C LEU A 709 13.87 -14.01 -18.90
N GLY A 710 12.60 -13.68 -18.99
CA GLY A 710 11.54 -14.59 -19.42
C GLY A 710 11.39 -14.60 -20.94
N LYS A 711 10.20 -14.98 -21.39
CA LYS A 711 9.85 -15.02 -22.80
C LYS A 711 9.83 -13.60 -23.38
N ASP A 712 10.27 -13.43 -24.63
CA ASP A 712 10.22 -12.15 -25.34
C ASP A 712 10.99 -11.00 -24.63
N ASN A 713 12.04 -11.35 -23.87
CA ASN A 713 12.88 -10.44 -23.06
C ASN A 713 12.16 -9.73 -21.91
N THR A 714 11.06 -10.29 -21.38
CA THR A 714 10.47 -9.78 -20.13
C THR A 714 11.44 -9.95 -18.96
N VAL A 715 11.43 -9.03 -18.01
CA VAL A 715 12.22 -9.14 -16.77
C VAL A 715 11.41 -9.91 -15.73
N ASP A 716 11.98 -11.00 -15.24
CA ASP A 716 11.36 -11.79 -14.19
C ASP A 716 11.47 -11.07 -12.83
N VAL A 717 10.34 -11.00 -12.12
CA VAL A 717 10.24 -10.42 -10.78
C VAL A 717 9.44 -11.34 -9.86
N ASP A 718 9.64 -11.18 -8.57
CA ASP A 718 8.70 -11.71 -7.58
C ASP A 718 7.34 -10.96 -7.71
N PRO A 719 6.20 -11.66 -7.81
CA PRO A 719 4.91 -11.03 -8.12
C PRO A 719 4.32 -10.19 -6.96
N GLU A 720 4.74 -10.43 -5.71
CA GLU A 720 4.26 -9.66 -4.55
C GLU A 720 5.12 -8.41 -4.31
N THR A 721 6.43 -8.53 -4.56
CA THR A 721 7.41 -7.49 -4.22
C THR A 721 7.97 -6.74 -5.41
N TYR A 722 7.77 -7.21 -6.64
CA TYR A 722 8.34 -6.65 -7.88
C TYR A 722 9.88 -6.60 -7.89
N GLN A 723 10.53 -7.32 -6.97
CA GLN A 723 11.99 -7.40 -6.89
C GLN A 723 12.52 -8.37 -7.96
N THR A 724 13.58 -7.96 -8.65
CA THR A 724 14.27 -8.83 -9.61
C THR A 724 15.25 -9.76 -8.88
N ALA A 725 15.99 -10.59 -9.63
CA ALA A 725 17.10 -11.36 -9.06
C ALA A 725 18.31 -10.50 -8.62
N GLU A 726 18.36 -9.22 -8.97
CA GLU A 726 19.28 -8.24 -8.39
C GLU A 726 18.56 -7.51 -7.24
N PRO A 727 19.02 -7.62 -5.97
CA PRO A 727 18.24 -7.16 -4.81
C PRO A 727 17.86 -5.68 -4.80
N ASP A 728 18.70 -4.82 -5.36
CA ASP A 728 18.47 -3.37 -5.41
C ASP A 728 17.71 -2.92 -6.67
N VAL A 729 17.30 -3.85 -7.54
CA VAL A 729 16.57 -3.56 -8.77
C VAL A 729 15.16 -4.16 -8.71
N PHE A 730 14.18 -3.29 -8.92
CA PHE A 730 12.75 -3.60 -9.02
C PHE A 730 12.29 -3.30 -10.44
N ALA A 731 11.25 -3.97 -10.93
CA ALA A 731 10.74 -3.72 -12.28
C ALA A 731 9.21 -3.84 -12.35
N GLY A 732 8.58 -3.10 -13.25
CA GLY A 732 7.13 -3.19 -13.47
C GLY A 732 6.64 -2.45 -14.71
N GLY A 733 5.38 -2.67 -15.05
CA GLY A 733 4.80 -2.29 -16.35
C GLY A 733 5.23 -3.23 -17.46
N ASP A 734 5.17 -2.76 -18.72
CA ASP A 734 5.33 -3.62 -19.90
C ASP A 734 6.68 -4.36 -19.99
N VAL A 735 7.72 -3.92 -19.26
CA VAL A 735 9.00 -4.64 -19.20
C VAL A 735 8.89 -5.98 -18.46
N VAL A 736 7.88 -6.15 -17.60
CA VAL A 736 7.59 -7.38 -16.87
C VAL A 736 6.47 -8.16 -17.53
N THR A 737 5.37 -7.49 -17.87
CA THR A 737 4.15 -8.15 -18.36
C THR A 737 4.13 -8.38 -19.88
N GLY A 738 5.01 -7.69 -20.62
CA GLY A 738 4.77 -7.39 -22.03
C GLY A 738 3.73 -6.28 -22.20
N PRO A 739 3.44 -5.85 -23.44
CA PRO A 739 2.56 -4.72 -23.72
C PRO A 739 1.16 -4.91 -23.13
N TYR A 740 0.73 -3.99 -22.25
CA TYR A 740 -0.58 -4.03 -21.62
C TYR A 740 -1.17 -2.62 -21.43
N PHE A 741 -2.10 -2.43 -20.49
CA PHE A 741 -2.76 -1.13 -20.28
C PHE A 741 -2.01 -0.23 -19.29
N ALA A 742 -2.15 1.08 -19.47
CA ALA A 742 -1.47 2.08 -18.64
C ALA A 742 -1.82 1.99 -17.14
N ILE A 743 -3.05 1.60 -16.81
CA ILE A 743 -3.52 1.49 -15.41
C ILE A 743 -2.81 0.37 -14.65
N ASP A 744 -2.45 -0.73 -15.33
CA ASP A 744 -1.67 -1.84 -14.76
C ASP A 744 -0.23 -1.42 -14.50
N ALA A 745 0.37 -0.69 -15.45
CA ALA A 745 1.70 -0.11 -15.27
C ALA A 745 1.73 0.86 -14.08
N ILE A 746 0.68 1.66 -13.91
CA ILE A 746 0.50 2.56 -12.75
C ILE A 746 0.43 1.76 -11.44
N ALA A 747 -0.37 0.69 -11.40
CA ALA A 747 -0.49 -0.18 -10.24
C ALA A 747 0.86 -0.83 -9.87
N ALA A 748 1.58 -1.37 -10.85
CA ALA A 748 2.92 -1.93 -10.66
C ALA A 748 3.92 -0.91 -10.10
N GLY A 749 3.88 0.35 -10.58
CA GLY A 749 4.70 1.44 -10.07
C GLY A 749 4.49 1.71 -8.58
N LYS A 750 3.22 1.66 -8.12
CA LYS A 750 2.88 1.81 -6.69
C LYS A 750 3.47 0.68 -5.86
N GLU A 751 3.30 -0.57 -6.29
CA GLU A 751 3.81 -1.72 -5.56
C GLU A 751 5.34 -1.76 -5.52
N GLY A 752 6.00 -1.35 -6.62
CA GLY A 752 7.45 -1.15 -6.67
C GLY A 752 7.94 -0.08 -5.68
N ALA A 753 7.22 1.05 -5.56
CA ALA A 753 7.56 2.09 -4.58
C ALA A 753 7.46 1.61 -3.12
N VAL A 754 6.46 0.77 -2.81
CA VAL A 754 6.33 0.15 -1.47
C VAL A 754 7.53 -0.76 -1.18
N SER A 755 7.96 -1.55 -2.16
CA SER A 755 9.09 -2.46 -2.01
C SER A 755 10.42 -1.74 -1.91
N ILE A 756 10.66 -0.71 -2.73
CA ILE A 756 11.86 0.13 -2.65
C ILE A 756 11.98 0.78 -1.27
N HIS A 757 10.89 1.37 -0.77
CA HIS A 757 10.87 1.96 0.56
C HIS A 757 11.27 0.94 1.64
N ARG A 758 10.78 -0.30 1.56
CA ARG A 758 11.18 -1.35 2.51
C ARG A 758 12.65 -1.73 2.31
N PHE A 759 13.09 -1.94 1.08
CA PHE A 759 14.44 -2.40 0.75
C PHE A 759 15.56 -1.47 1.21
N VAL A 760 15.40 -0.15 1.01
CA VAL A 760 16.47 0.82 1.34
C VAL A 760 16.67 1.02 2.84
N HIS A 761 15.75 0.54 3.66
CA HIS A 761 15.82 0.63 5.11
C HIS A 761 16.27 -0.70 5.71
N GLU A 762 17.32 -0.66 6.53
CA GLU A 762 17.90 -1.86 7.13
C GLU A 762 16.85 -2.67 7.93
N GLY A 763 16.96 -3.99 7.85
CA GLY A 763 16.18 -4.93 8.66
C GLY A 763 14.68 -4.96 8.36
N GLN A 764 14.22 -4.32 7.28
CA GLN A 764 12.83 -4.39 6.83
C GLN A 764 12.60 -5.59 5.91
N SER A 765 11.45 -6.25 6.10
CA SER A 765 10.94 -7.29 5.22
C SER A 765 10.10 -6.68 4.10
N LEU A 766 10.21 -7.26 2.90
CA LEU A 766 9.38 -6.88 1.76
C LEU A 766 7.92 -7.35 1.89
N VAL A 767 7.66 -8.36 2.73
CA VAL A 767 6.35 -9.06 2.82
C VAL A 767 5.65 -8.88 4.17
N PHE A 768 6.37 -8.80 5.29
CA PHE A 768 5.69 -8.72 6.59
C PHE A 768 4.90 -7.42 6.75
N GLY A 769 3.62 -7.55 7.09
CA GLY A 769 2.68 -6.44 7.23
C GLY A 769 2.41 -5.70 5.93
N ARG A 770 2.67 -6.30 4.77
CA ARG A 770 2.29 -5.74 3.47
C ARG A 770 0.78 -5.91 3.27
N ASP A 771 0.13 -4.88 2.76
CA ASP A 771 -1.25 -4.99 2.28
C ASP A 771 -1.21 -5.65 0.90
N ARG A 772 -1.90 -6.78 0.75
CA ARG A 772 -1.94 -7.57 -0.49
C ARG A 772 -2.97 -7.07 -1.48
N ARG A 773 -3.88 -6.20 -1.02
CA ARG A 773 -4.92 -5.58 -1.85
C ARG A 773 -5.73 -6.65 -2.60
N ASP A 774 -6.08 -7.73 -1.91
CA ASP A 774 -6.70 -8.94 -2.45
C ASP A 774 -8.20 -8.77 -2.73
N TYR A 775 -8.57 -7.68 -3.40
CA TYR A 775 -9.97 -7.36 -3.68
C TYR A 775 -10.57 -8.36 -4.67
N LYS A 776 -11.70 -8.93 -4.28
CA LYS A 776 -12.49 -9.86 -5.09
C LYS A 776 -13.83 -9.23 -5.44
N ALA A 777 -14.23 -9.32 -6.71
CA ALA A 777 -15.55 -8.87 -7.15
C ALA A 777 -16.64 -9.80 -6.58
N MET A 778 -17.75 -9.21 -6.16
CA MET A 778 -18.97 -9.96 -5.84
C MET A 778 -19.64 -10.52 -7.10
N ASP A 779 -20.47 -11.55 -6.94
CA ASP A 779 -21.31 -12.07 -8.03
C ASP A 779 -22.49 -11.12 -8.30
N THR A 780 -22.46 -10.47 -9.47
CA THR A 780 -23.47 -9.50 -9.87
C THR A 780 -24.85 -10.12 -10.09
N LYS A 781 -24.91 -11.42 -10.44
CA LYS A 781 -26.18 -12.13 -10.69
C LYS A 781 -26.98 -12.40 -9.42
N SER A 782 -26.32 -12.36 -8.26
CA SER A 782 -26.93 -12.63 -6.96
C SER A 782 -27.63 -11.41 -6.35
N VAL A 783 -27.48 -10.23 -6.95
CA VAL A 783 -27.94 -8.95 -6.41
C VAL A 783 -29.43 -8.73 -6.63
N ALA A 784 -30.15 -8.38 -5.57
CA ALA A 784 -31.54 -7.91 -5.64
C ALA A 784 -31.61 -6.39 -5.48
N ILE A 785 -32.30 -5.71 -6.41
CA ILE A 785 -32.53 -4.26 -6.36
C ILE A 785 -34.01 -3.95 -6.13
N PRO A 786 -34.36 -3.16 -5.11
CA PRO A 786 -35.74 -2.73 -4.88
C PRO A 786 -36.24 -1.81 -6.01
N VAL A 787 -37.41 -2.13 -6.58
CA VAL A 787 -38.02 -1.38 -7.70
C VAL A 787 -38.37 0.07 -7.33
N GLY A 788 -38.71 0.34 -6.07
CA GLY A 788 -39.21 1.65 -5.60
C GLY A 788 -38.16 2.77 -5.47
N GLY A 789 -36.87 2.48 -5.69
CA GLY A 789 -35.77 3.44 -5.55
C GLY A 789 -34.72 3.36 -6.67
N PHE A 790 -35.08 2.71 -7.78
CA PHE A 790 -34.19 2.53 -8.93
C PHE A 790 -34.29 3.72 -9.89
N ASP A 791 -33.16 4.34 -10.20
CA ASP A 791 -33.06 5.43 -11.17
C ASP A 791 -33.06 4.90 -12.61
N THR A 792 -34.05 5.32 -13.40
CA THR A 792 -34.23 4.95 -14.81
C THR A 792 -33.64 5.96 -15.79
N ALA A 793 -32.88 6.95 -15.32
CA ALA A 793 -32.19 7.90 -16.18
C ALA A 793 -31.26 7.16 -17.16
N PRO A 794 -31.29 7.53 -18.47
CA PRO A 794 -30.40 6.93 -19.44
C PRO A 794 -28.95 7.29 -19.12
N ARG A 795 -28.01 6.44 -19.56
CA ARG A 795 -26.59 6.74 -19.47
C ARG A 795 -26.28 8.08 -20.15
N GLN A 796 -25.65 8.98 -19.41
CA GLN A 796 -25.20 10.26 -19.93
C GLN A 796 -23.96 10.03 -20.81
N SER A 797 -23.87 10.81 -21.88
CA SER A 797 -22.74 10.79 -22.80
C SER A 797 -22.48 12.21 -23.31
N CYS A 798 -21.27 12.44 -23.79
CA CYS A 798 -20.90 13.68 -24.45
C CYS A 798 -21.22 13.61 -25.94
N ASP A 799 -21.79 14.67 -26.50
CA ASP A 799 -21.93 14.78 -27.95
C ASP A 799 -20.54 14.91 -28.58
N CYS A 800 -20.16 13.92 -29.40
CA CYS A 800 -18.97 14.04 -30.23
C CYS A 800 -19.17 15.21 -31.19
N LYS A 801 -18.38 16.28 -31.05
CA LYS A 801 -18.33 17.37 -32.02
C LYS A 801 -17.55 16.93 -33.26
N ALA A 802 -18.11 15.99 -34.01
CA ALA A 802 -17.55 15.51 -35.26
C ALA A 802 -17.99 16.42 -36.42
N ASP A 803 -17.60 17.69 -36.40
CA ASP A 803 -17.65 18.48 -37.63
C ASP A 803 -16.56 17.97 -38.60
N ASP A 804 -16.74 18.22 -39.91
CA ASP A 804 -15.79 17.73 -40.93
C ASP A 804 -14.41 18.41 -40.85
N ALA A 805 -14.27 19.48 -40.05
CA ALA A 805 -12.99 20.13 -39.77
C ALA A 805 -12.23 19.41 -38.65
N ALA A 806 -12.91 19.01 -37.58
CA ALA A 806 -12.37 18.26 -36.44
C ALA A 806 -11.85 16.87 -36.85
N LYS A 807 -12.47 16.22 -37.86
CA LYS A 807 -11.96 14.97 -38.45
C LYS A 807 -10.58 15.10 -39.11
N LYS A 808 -10.17 16.33 -39.49
CA LYS A 808 -8.87 16.64 -40.11
C LYS A 808 -7.85 17.16 -39.10
N GLU A 809 -8.27 17.49 -37.89
CA GLU A 809 -7.41 17.94 -36.80
C GLU A 809 -7.00 16.76 -35.90
N PHE A 810 -5.85 16.87 -35.24
CA PHE A 810 -5.34 15.89 -34.29
C PHE A 810 -5.82 16.22 -32.86
N CYS A 811 -7.12 16.48 -32.69
CA CYS A 811 -7.76 16.84 -31.41
C CYS A 811 -8.75 15.77 -30.92
N ASP A 812 -8.92 15.63 -29.61
CA ASP A 812 -9.92 14.72 -29.02
C ASP A 812 -11.32 15.32 -29.15
N THR A 813 -12.20 14.65 -29.89
CA THR A 813 -13.57 15.11 -30.17
C THR A 813 -14.61 14.58 -29.20
N ARG A 814 -14.22 13.70 -28.25
CA ARG A 814 -15.15 12.99 -27.36
C ARG A 814 -15.76 13.86 -26.27
N GLY A 815 -15.27 15.08 -26.06
CA GLY A 815 -15.85 16.03 -25.09
C GLY A 815 -15.70 15.61 -23.63
N ILE A 816 -16.36 16.35 -22.73
CA ILE A 816 -16.42 16.16 -21.27
C ILE A 816 -17.86 16.41 -20.82
N LEU A 817 -18.34 15.67 -19.82
CA LEU A 817 -19.70 15.81 -19.32
C LEU A 817 -19.93 17.23 -18.77
N THR A 818 -21.14 17.76 -18.93
CA THR A 818 -21.53 18.98 -18.20
C THR A 818 -21.78 18.66 -16.73
N GLU A 819 -21.79 19.69 -15.87
CA GLU A 819 -22.13 19.48 -14.45
C GLU A 819 -23.54 18.90 -14.26
N GLU A 820 -24.50 19.24 -15.12
CA GLU A 820 -25.85 18.67 -15.09
C GLU A 820 -25.84 17.18 -15.45
N GLN A 821 -25.11 16.80 -16.50
CA GLN A 821 -24.91 15.40 -16.88
C GLN A 821 -24.17 14.63 -15.78
N MET A 822 -23.17 15.24 -15.14
CA MET A 822 -22.42 14.65 -14.03
C MET A 822 -23.35 14.26 -12.88
N LYS A 823 -24.24 15.18 -12.46
CA LYS A 823 -25.20 14.92 -11.38
C LYS A 823 -26.09 13.73 -11.72
N LYS A 824 -26.71 13.73 -12.91
CA LYS A 824 -27.55 12.62 -13.39
C LYS A 824 -26.79 11.29 -13.45
N GLU A 825 -25.59 11.29 -14.02
CA GLU A 825 -24.80 10.06 -14.18
C GLU A 825 -24.30 9.50 -12.84
N THR A 826 -23.98 10.36 -11.88
CA THR A 826 -23.54 9.89 -10.56
C THR A 826 -24.68 9.28 -9.73
N GLU A 827 -25.92 9.74 -9.91
CA GLU A 827 -27.13 9.18 -9.27
C GLU A 827 -27.42 7.75 -9.74
N ARG A 828 -26.91 7.36 -10.92
CA ARG A 828 -27.07 6.02 -11.47
C ARG A 828 -26.32 4.93 -10.70
N CYS A 829 -25.35 5.29 -9.85
CA CYS A 829 -24.53 4.32 -9.13
C CYS A 829 -25.34 3.57 -8.06
N LEU A 830 -25.38 2.23 -8.16
CA LEU A 830 -26.13 1.38 -7.24
C LEU A 830 -25.53 1.33 -5.82
N GLY A 831 -24.23 1.54 -5.68
CA GLY A 831 -23.58 1.52 -4.37
C GLY A 831 -23.29 0.10 -3.85
N CYS A 832 -22.66 -0.75 -4.67
CA CYS A 832 -22.59 -2.20 -4.47
C CYS A 832 -21.88 -2.71 -3.21
N GLY A 833 -20.80 -2.05 -2.77
CA GLY A 833 -20.03 -2.49 -1.60
C GLY A 833 -20.33 -1.70 -0.33
N ALA A 834 -20.09 -2.33 0.83
CA ALA A 834 -20.02 -1.69 2.14
C ALA A 834 -18.93 -2.34 3.01
N VAL A 835 -18.45 -1.65 4.04
CA VAL A 835 -17.50 -2.23 5.00
C VAL A 835 -18.23 -3.08 6.05
N VAL A 836 -17.60 -4.18 6.46
CA VAL A 836 -18.09 -5.09 7.50
C VAL A 836 -17.08 -5.11 8.64
N VAL A 837 -17.58 -4.95 9.88
CA VAL A 837 -16.76 -4.90 11.10
C VAL A 837 -16.86 -6.22 11.86
N ASN A 838 -15.70 -6.75 12.25
CA ASN A 838 -15.53 -7.79 13.25
C ASN A 838 -15.26 -7.14 14.61
N GLU A 839 -16.30 -6.98 15.43
CA GLU A 839 -16.17 -6.37 16.76
C GLU A 839 -15.25 -7.15 17.70
N ASP A 840 -15.13 -8.45 17.45
CA ASP A 840 -14.35 -9.40 18.22
C ASP A 840 -12.83 -9.22 18.01
N LEU A 841 -12.43 -8.74 16.82
CA LEU A 841 -11.05 -8.34 16.49
C LEU A 841 -10.80 -6.83 16.65
N CYS A 842 -11.86 -6.05 16.83
CA CYS A 842 -11.74 -4.60 16.93
C CYS A 842 -11.14 -4.18 18.27
N ILE A 843 -10.25 -3.18 18.21
CA ILE A 843 -9.58 -2.56 19.37
C ILE A 843 -10.11 -1.16 19.69
N GLY A 844 -11.09 -0.65 18.93
CA GLY A 844 -11.73 0.63 19.24
C GLY A 844 -10.86 1.87 19.02
N CYS A 845 -9.86 1.80 18.13
CA CYS A 845 -8.90 2.91 17.94
C CYS A 845 -9.47 4.14 17.23
N GLY A 846 -10.55 4.02 16.43
CA GLY A 846 -11.13 5.17 15.72
C GLY A 846 -10.45 5.58 14.42
N ILE A 847 -9.30 5.02 14.02
CA ILE A 847 -8.66 5.38 12.74
C ILE A 847 -9.60 5.17 11.54
N CYS A 848 -10.49 4.17 11.61
CA CYS A 848 -11.50 3.97 10.57
C CYS A 848 -12.47 5.15 10.38
N THR A 849 -12.74 5.92 11.43
CA THR A 849 -13.63 7.10 11.34
C THR A 849 -12.89 8.26 10.70
N THR A 850 -11.62 8.50 11.06
CA THR A 850 -10.81 9.58 10.46
C THR A 850 -10.51 9.37 8.99
N LYS A 851 -10.43 8.11 8.54
CA LYS A 851 -10.28 7.77 7.11
C LYS A 851 -11.61 7.77 6.34
N CYS A 852 -12.75 7.88 7.02
CA CYS A 852 -14.07 7.87 6.37
C CYS A 852 -14.54 9.30 6.06
N LYS A 853 -14.38 9.76 4.80
CA LYS A 853 -14.88 11.07 4.34
C LYS A 853 -16.41 11.16 4.14
N PHE A 854 -17.15 10.14 4.56
CA PHE A 854 -18.57 9.94 4.25
C PHE A 854 -19.44 9.79 5.51
N ASP A 855 -18.84 9.94 6.70
CA ASP A 855 -19.50 9.74 8.00
C ASP A 855 -20.24 8.41 8.12
N ALA A 856 -19.73 7.39 7.42
CA ALA A 856 -20.31 6.05 7.41
C ALA A 856 -19.87 5.22 8.62
N ILE A 857 -18.85 5.66 9.36
CA ILE A 857 -18.35 4.97 10.55
C ILE A 857 -18.25 5.98 11.69
N HIS A 858 -18.86 5.66 12.83
CA HIS A 858 -18.70 6.42 14.08
C HIS A 858 -18.34 5.48 15.23
N LEU A 859 -17.73 6.02 16.28
CA LEU A 859 -17.45 5.26 17.49
C LEU A 859 -18.62 5.37 18.47
N GLU A 860 -18.92 4.26 19.14
CA GLU A 860 -19.87 4.20 20.24
C GLU A 860 -19.16 3.70 21.49
N LYS A 861 -19.29 4.43 22.60
CA LYS A 861 -18.82 3.96 23.91
C LYS A 861 -19.66 2.77 24.39
N VAL A 862 -19.02 1.62 24.53
CA VAL A 862 -19.65 0.33 24.90
C VAL A 862 -19.29 -0.14 26.31
N THR A 863 -18.19 0.38 26.87
CA THR A 863 -17.73 0.07 28.23
C THR A 863 -17.26 1.32 28.94
N ASP A 864 -17.08 1.21 30.25
CA ASP A 864 -16.55 2.28 31.09
C ASP A 864 -15.49 1.70 32.02
N ASN A 865 -14.31 1.39 31.46
CA ASN A 865 -13.25 0.70 32.16
C ASN A 865 -11.95 1.51 32.18
N VAL A 866 -11.29 1.47 33.33
CA VAL A 866 -9.95 2.01 33.55
C VAL A 866 -9.14 0.96 34.30
N SER A 867 -7.90 0.76 33.88
CA SER A 867 -7.08 -0.31 34.46
C SER A 867 -6.69 -0.03 35.91
N LYS A 868 -6.53 -1.10 36.66
CA LYS A 868 -5.95 -1.09 38.00
C LYS A 868 -4.44 -1.31 37.86
N GLY A 869 -3.64 -0.82 38.80
CA GLY A 869 -2.19 -1.03 38.78
C GLY A 869 -1.79 -2.51 38.64
N TYR A 870 -0.61 -2.76 38.08
CA TYR A 870 -0.10 -4.05 37.57
C TYR A 870 -0.42 -5.24 38.48
N HIS A 871 -0.04 -5.18 39.76
CA HIS A 871 -0.27 -6.28 40.70
C HIS A 871 -1.75 -6.59 40.90
N ARG A 872 -2.61 -5.58 40.97
CA ARG A 872 -4.06 -5.76 41.13
C ARG A 872 -4.69 -6.34 39.87
N THR A 873 -4.18 -5.96 38.71
CA THR A 873 -4.54 -6.54 37.41
C THR A 873 -4.17 -8.04 37.35
N LEU A 874 -2.95 -8.41 37.76
CA LEU A 874 -2.54 -9.82 37.83
C LEU A 874 -3.34 -10.64 38.84
N MET A 875 -3.64 -10.08 40.02
CA MET A 875 -4.47 -10.77 41.00
C MET A 875 -5.87 -11.04 40.47
N THR A 876 -6.47 -10.06 39.77
CA THR A 876 -7.76 -10.26 39.12
C THR A 876 -7.66 -11.32 38.01
N ALA A 877 -6.59 -11.33 37.23
CA ALA A 877 -6.32 -12.36 36.23
C ALA A 877 -6.25 -13.77 36.86
N ALA A 878 -5.54 -13.91 37.98
CA ALA A 878 -5.49 -15.19 38.71
C ALA A 878 -6.89 -15.65 39.16
N THR A 879 -7.75 -14.74 39.62
CA THR A 879 -9.13 -15.08 40.00
C THR A 879 -10.00 -15.51 38.81
N ASN A 880 -9.68 -15.08 37.60
CA ASN A 880 -10.39 -15.48 36.37
C ASN A 880 -9.98 -16.88 35.88
N ALA A 881 -8.84 -17.43 36.31
CA ALA A 881 -8.27 -18.66 35.75
C ALA A 881 -9.22 -19.88 35.78
N PRO A 882 -9.97 -20.17 36.87
CA PRO A 882 -10.90 -21.30 36.88
C PRO A 882 -12.04 -21.17 35.85
N ARG A 883 -12.56 -19.94 35.67
CA ARG A 883 -13.63 -19.64 34.70
C ARG A 883 -13.14 -19.85 33.26
N VAL A 884 -11.93 -19.36 32.95
CA VAL A 884 -11.29 -19.59 31.65
C VAL A 884 -11.12 -21.08 31.37
N ALA A 885 -10.59 -21.85 32.33
CA ALA A 885 -10.37 -23.28 32.18
C ALA A 885 -11.66 -24.03 31.86
N LYS A 886 -12.75 -23.73 32.58
CA LYS A 886 -14.09 -24.29 32.33
C LYS A 886 -14.57 -24.01 30.91
N LYS A 887 -14.49 -22.75 30.47
CA LYS A 887 -14.95 -22.30 29.14
C LYS A 887 -14.16 -22.96 27.99
N ILE A 888 -12.84 -23.15 28.17
CA ILE A 888 -12.01 -23.86 27.18
C ILE A 888 -12.45 -25.32 27.05
N ILE A 889 -12.74 -25.99 28.16
CA ILE A 889 -13.23 -27.37 28.16
C ILE A 889 -14.60 -27.46 27.47
N GLU A 890 -15.55 -26.59 27.85
CA GLU A 890 -16.89 -26.55 27.26
C GLU A 890 -16.82 -26.36 25.73
N LYS A 891 -16.02 -25.40 25.24
CA LYS A 891 -15.84 -25.17 23.81
C LYS A 891 -15.20 -26.35 23.08
N LYS A 892 -14.24 -27.05 23.70
CA LYS A 892 -13.62 -28.25 23.12
C LYS A 892 -14.58 -29.43 23.03
N ILE A 893 -15.52 -29.53 23.97
CA ILE A 893 -16.59 -30.54 23.92
C ILE A 893 -17.58 -30.19 22.81
N LEU A 894 -17.99 -28.92 22.69
CA LEU A 894 -18.93 -28.47 21.63
C LEU A 894 -18.37 -28.59 20.20
N LYS A 895 -17.05 -28.60 20.03
CA LYS A 895 -16.37 -28.72 18.73
C LYS A 895 -16.15 -30.19 18.29
N LYS A 896 -16.22 -31.14 19.22
CA LYS A 896 -16.16 -32.58 18.94
C LYS A 896 -17.56 -33.11 18.68
#